data_AF-A0A9N9MUC9-F1
#
_entry.id   AF-A0A9N9MUC9-F1
#
_cell.length_a   1.000
_cell.length_b   1.000
_cell.length_c   1.000
_cell.angle_alpha   90.00
_cell.angle_beta   90.00
_cell.angle_gamma   90.00
#
_symmetry.space_group_name_H-M   'P 1'
#
loop_
_entity.id
_entity.type
_entity.pdbx_description
1 polymer ?
#
loop_
_entity_poly.entity_id
_entity_poly.type
_entity_poly.pdbx_seq_one_letter_code
_entity_poly.pdbx_strand_id
1 'polypeptide(L)'
;MKSLCVLFVAIGLASAFKIGLHPLSDEFIAEINSKQSTWTAGRNFKVEDYPYVKVISSGVKKSQGALKQVKKVVHDENQDIPESFDAREAWPECADVIGLIRDQSKCGSCWAFAAVESMSDRICIQSKGQRKTLVSAQDLTTCAGFRIGNCDGGYPSAAWDFWYQTGIVTGGLFNRTDQGCKAYSLPECDDHPNKCIDFVKTPDCVEQCDDATLTYAKEKTYGLEPYEIYGEKQMQLEILKNGPVEGTMEIFTDFSSYKSGIYQVVSQESLGEHAIKILGWGVENGVKYWLVANSWNERWGEAGYFRILRGKNEAAIGLASAFKIGLHPLSDEYIAEINSKQSSWRAGRNFEVDEYPYVKVLASGVKKPNGLLKQVKKVVHDENEDIPESFDAREAWPKCADVIGMIRDQSRCGSCWAFGAAESMSDRICIHSNGEKKTLVSAQDLLTCGSAGGCDGGYPSYAWESWYEQGIVSGGLYNRTDQGCKSYFLPTCDDHPTKCTDYVDTPECEKQCDDSSLTYKDQKTYGLENYEVTGEKQIQLEIMKNGPVEASMDVYEDFLNYKSGVYQVYSADYLGGHAIKMLGWGVENGVKYWLMANSWNERWGEAGYFKILRGENEAGIEYGVDAGLPDFSKF
;
A
#
# COMPACT_ATOMS: atom_id res chain seq x y z
N MET A 1 14.11 26.38 34.11
CA MET A 1 14.97 27.13 33.17
C MET A 1 14.75 26.56 31.77
N LYS A 2 14.30 27.42 30.84
CA LYS A 2 14.07 27.22 29.38
C LYS A 2 13.11 26.05 29.02
N SER A 3 11.81 26.21 28.75
CA SER A 3 11.08 27.11 27.82
C SER A 3 11.74 27.21 26.43
N LEU A 4 11.33 26.34 25.51
CA LEU A 4 11.44 26.57 24.06
C LEU A 4 10.02 26.74 23.52
N CYS A 5 9.54 27.96 23.61
CA CYS A 5 8.41 28.47 22.84
C CYS A 5 8.84 28.42 21.37
N VAL A 6 8.16 27.64 20.53
CA VAL A 6 8.33 27.70 19.08
C VAL A 6 7.78 29.07 18.65
N LEU A 7 8.69 30.01 18.43
CA LEU A 7 8.38 31.33 17.91
C LEU A 7 7.95 31.14 16.44
N PHE A 8 6.65 31.25 16.17
CA PHE A 8 6.18 31.58 14.84
C PHE A 8 6.73 32.97 14.50
N VAL A 9 7.77 33.02 13.67
CA VAL A 9 8.25 34.27 13.09
C VAL A 9 7.24 34.68 12.01
N ALA A 10 6.23 35.44 12.42
CA ALA A 10 5.35 36.18 11.53
C ALA A 10 6.17 37.31 10.89
N ILE A 11 6.66 37.10 9.66
CA ILE A 11 7.18 38.17 8.82
C ILE A 11 6.64 37.97 7.40
N GLY A 12 5.62 38.76 7.06
CA GLY A 12 5.32 39.10 5.67
C GLY A 12 3.92 38.79 5.12
N LEU A 13 2.88 38.61 5.95
CA LEU A 13 1.51 38.87 5.48
C LEU A 13 1.43 40.36 5.14
N ALA A 14 1.11 40.72 3.89
CA ALA A 14 0.44 42.00 3.66
C ALA A 14 -0.76 42.01 4.62
N SER A 15 -0.91 43.06 5.42
CA SER A 15 -1.83 43.09 6.55
C SER A 15 -3.25 42.78 6.09
N ALA A 16 -3.70 41.53 6.16
CA ALA A 16 -5.06 41.17 5.80
C ALA A 16 -6.03 42.03 6.63
N PHE A 17 -7.16 42.42 6.06
CA PHE A 17 -8.14 43.30 6.72
C PHE A 17 -9.49 42.60 6.91
N LYS A 18 -10.21 42.96 7.98
CA LYS A 18 -11.61 42.62 8.12
C LYS A 18 -12.44 43.53 7.21
N ILE A 19 -13.10 42.95 6.22
CA ILE A 19 -13.97 43.67 5.29
C ILE A 19 -15.41 43.39 5.71
N GLY A 20 -16.11 44.40 6.24
CA GLY A 20 -17.49 44.27 6.77
C GLY A 20 -18.58 44.22 5.68
N LEU A 21 -18.23 43.75 4.48
CA LEU A 21 -19.11 43.66 3.31
C LEU A 21 -19.40 42.19 3.01
N HIS A 22 -20.49 41.92 2.28
CA HIS A 22 -20.79 40.56 1.87
C HIS A 22 -19.71 40.06 0.88
N PRO A 23 -19.05 38.91 1.11
CA PRO A 23 -17.89 38.47 0.31
C PRO A 23 -18.09 38.37 -1.20
N LEU A 24 -19.34 38.21 -1.64
CA LEU A 24 -19.71 38.14 -3.06
C LEU A 24 -20.33 39.44 -3.62
N SER A 25 -20.28 40.56 -2.88
CA SER A 25 -20.84 41.84 -3.35
C SER A 25 -19.86 42.62 -4.25
N ASP A 26 -20.38 43.51 -5.08
CA ASP A 26 -19.53 44.34 -5.96
C ASP A 26 -18.67 45.31 -5.15
N GLU A 27 -19.17 45.78 -4.00
CA GLU A 27 -18.42 46.63 -3.07
C GLU A 27 -17.23 45.88 -2.46
N PHE A 28 -17.40 44.61 -2.12
CA PHE A 28 -16.30 43.77 -1.62
C PHE A 28 -15.22 43.61 -2.70
N ILE A 29 -15.62 43.32 -3.95
CA ILE A 29 -14.70 43.22 -5.10
C ILE A 29 -13.94 44.54 -5.32
N ALA A 30 -14.64 45.67 -5.29
CA ALA A 30 -14.04 46.99 -5.46
C ALA A 30 -13.03 47.30 -4.34
N GLU A 31 -13.37 46.96 -3.09
CA GLU A 31 -12.47 47.11 -1.94
C GLU A 31 -11.19 46.28 -2.12
N ILE A 32 -11.29 45.02 -2.56
CA ILE A 32 -10.13 44.16 -2.80
C ILE A 32 -9.22 44.76 -3.88
N ASN A 33 -9.80 45.17 -5.01
CA ASN A 33 -9.05 45.79 -6.11
C ASN A 33 -8.41 47.14 -5.70
N SER A 34 -8.93 47.82 -4.68
CA SER A 34 -8.31 49.04 -4.16
C SER A 34 -7.10 48.80 -3.24
N LYS A 35 -6.98 47.60 -2.66
CA LYS A 35 -6.00 47.27 -1.61
C LYS A 35 -4.77 46.51 -2.08
N GLN A 36 -4.84 45.91 -3.26
CA GLN A 36 -3.73 45.15 -3.84
C GLN A 36 -3.70 45.35 -5.36
N SER A 37 -2.58 44.99 -5.99
CA SER A 37 -2.38 45.14 -7.44
C SER A 37 -1.81 43.89 -8.13
N THR A 38 -1.58 42.79 -7.40
CA THR A 38 -0.97 41.58 -7.97
C THR A 38 -1.98 40.68 -8.65
N TRP A 39 -3.26 40.82 -8.34
CA TRP A 39 -4.35 40.08 -8.96
C TRP A 39 -5.58 40.96 -9.19
N THR A 40 -6.51 40.50 -10.02
CA THR A 40 -7.78 41.19 -10.26
C THR A 40 -8.92 40.38 -9.66
N ALA A 41 -9.68 41.00 -8.76
CA ALA A 41 -10.94 40.47 -8.27
C ALA A 41 -12.09 40.79 -9.23
N GLY A 42 -13.02 39.86 -9.36
CA GLY A 42 -14.23 39.98 -10.16
C GLY A 42 -15.29 38.95 -9.76
N ARG A 43 -16.46 39.05 -10.39
CA ARG A 43 -17.59 38.18 -10.05
C ARG A 43 -17.44 36.79 -10.69
N ASN A 44 -17.31 35.77 -9.85
CA ASN A 44 -17.45 34.35 -10.26
C ASN A 44 -18.80 33.77 -9.83
N PHE A 45 -19.27 34.16 -8.64
CA PHE A 45 -20.49 33.64 -8.03
C PHE A 45 -21.51 34.76 -7.80
N LYS A 46 -22.80 34.42 -7.78
CA LYS A 46 -23.85 35.35 -7.38
C LYS A 46 -23.90 35.44 -5.86
N VAL A 47 -24.47 36.51 -5.32
CA VAL A 47 -24.54 36.73 -3.87
C VAL A 47 -25.28 35.59 -3.17
N GLU A 48 -26.34 35.06 -3.79
CA GLU A 48 -27.10 33.92 -3.28
C GLU A 48 -26.31 32.61 -3.19
N ASP A 49 -25.19 32.48 -3.91
CA ASP A 49 -24.38 31.25 -3.97
C ASP A 49 -23.41 31.13 -2.79
N TYR A 50 -23.38 32.10 -1.87
CA TYR A 50 -22.40 32.12 -0.77
C TYR A 50 -22.43 30.86 0.12
N PRO A 51 -23.58 30.25 0.47
CA PRO A 51 -23.59 28.97 1.18
C PRO A 51 -22.87 27.85 0.42
N TYR A 52 -23.04 27.79 -0.90
CA TYR A 52 -22.35 26.85 -1.77
C TYR A 52 -20.84 27.09 -1.82
N VAL A 53 -20.42 28.36 -1.94
CA VAL A 53 -19.00 28.74 -1.92
C VAL A 53 -18.30 28.25 -0.65
N LYS A 54 -18.97 28.30 0.51
CA LYS A 54 -18.39 27.77 1.76
C LYS A 54 -18.14 26.27 1.69
N VAL A 55 -19.09 25.50 1.16
CA VAL A 55 -18.97 24.04 1.04
C VAL A 55 -17.77 23.67 0.16
N ILE A 56 -17.67 24.27 -1.03
CA ILE A 56 -16.59 23.95 -1.97
C ILE A 56 -15.22 24.45 -1.53
N SER A 57 -15.17 25.41 -0.59
CA SER A 57 -13.93 26.00 -0.05
C SER A 57 -13.37 25.29 1.19
N SER A 58 -14.08 24.30 1.75
CA SER A 58 -13.75 23.72 3.07
C SER A 58 -13.77 22.19 3.10
N GLY A 59 -13.47 21.56 1.97
CA GLY A 59 -13.51 20.09 1.82
C GLY A 59 -12.34 19.33 2.45
N VAL A 60 -11.32 20.00 3.00
CA VAL A 60 -10.20 19.31 3.68
C VAL A 60 -10.43 19.27 5.18
N LYS A 61 -10.34 18.06 5.76
CA LYS A 61 -10.43 17.83 7.21
C LYS A 61 -9.04 17.85 7.85
N LYS A 62 -8.91 18.52 9.00
CA LYS A 62 -7.69 18.51 9.82
C LYS A 62 -7.54 17.16 10.51
N SER A 63 -6.40 16.49 10.34
CA SER A 63 -6.15 15.16 10.89
C SER A 63 -6.33 15.13 12.42
N GLN A 64 -7.36 14.43 12.92
CA GLN A 64 -7.51 14.11 14.34
C GLN A 64 -6.93 12.72 14.61
N GLY A 65 -5.61 12.65 14.85
CA GLY A 65 -4.94 11.40 15.22
C GLY A 65 -4.18 10.75 14.07
N ALA A 66 -3.17 9.95 14.44
CA ALA A 66 -2.13 9.42 13.58
C ALA A 66 -2.67 8.67 12.35
N LEU A 67 -2.76 9.36 11.22
CA LEU A 67 -2.51 8.71 9.93
C LEU A 67 -1.11 8.09 10.02
N LYS A 68 -0.94 6.86 9.48
CA LYS A 68 0.37 6.19 9.40
C LYS A 68 1.41 7.21 8.95
N GLN A 69 2.62 7.16 9.52
CA GLN A 69 3.70 8.04 9.06
C GLN A 69 3.89 7.83 7.55
N VAL A 70 3.36 8.76 6.75
CA VAL A 70 3.53 8.76 5.32
C VAL A 70 5.01 9.04 5.05
N LYS A 71 5.61 8.26 4.16
CA LYS A 71 7.03 8.38 3.83
C LYS A 71 7.30 9.78 3.32
N LYS A 72 8.42 10.36 3.75
CA LYS A 72 8.87 11.67 3.26
C LYS A 72 9.92 11.45 2.19
N VAL A 73 9.74 12.07 1.04
CA VAL A 73 10.72 12.03 -0.05
C VAL A 73 11.52 13.32 -0.07
N VAL A 74 12.84 13.19 -0.26
CA VAL A 74 13.77 14.30 -0.43
C VAL A 74 14.58 14.03 -1.69
N HIS A 75 14.49 14.94 -2.64
CA HIS A 75 15.26 14.97 -3.87
C HIS A 75 16.62 15.62 -3.66
N ASP A 76 17.62 15.17 -4.44
CA ASP A 76 18.91 15.84 -4.55
C ASP A 76 18.72 17.29 -5.03
N GLU A 77 19.22 18.22 -4.22
CA GLU A 77 19.09 19.65 -4.41
C GLU A 77 20.06 20.25 -5.42
N ASN A 78 21.00 19.46 -5.97
CA ASN A 78 21.98 19.92 -6.95
C ASN A 78 21.42 20.08 -8.38
N GLN A 79 20.14 19.76 -8.58
CA GLN A 79 19.51 19.85 -9.89
C GLN A 79 19.04 21.28 -10.18
N ASP A 80 19.33 21.77 -11.39
CA ASP A 80 18.88 23.07 -11.88
C ASP A 80 17.36 23.08 -12.09
N ILE A 81 16.70 24.08 -11.52
CA ILE A 81 15.24 24.27 -11.62
C ILE A 81 14.99 25.48 -12.52
N PRO A 82 14.20 25.33 -13.61
CA PRO A 82 13.91 26.45 -14.50
C PRO A 82 13.10 27.55 -13.78
N GLU A 83 13.21 28.80 -14.26
CA GLU A 83 12.50 29.94 -13.67
C GLU A 83 10.97 29.79 -13.76
N SER A 84 10.49 29.22 -14.87
CA SER A 84 9.10 28.84 -15.10
C SER A 84 8.99 27.40 -15.60
N PHE A 85 7.87 26.77 -15.29
CA PHE A 85 7.55 25.41 -15.68
C PHE A 85 6.03 25.24 -15.75
N ASP A 86 5.55 24.60 -16.81
CA ASP A 86 4.16 24.21 -16.99
C ASP A 86 4.13 22.74 -17.43
N ALA A 87 3.53 21.87 -16.62
CA ALA A 87 3.45 20.45 -16.92
C ALA A 87 2.75 20.16 -18.26
N ARG A 88 1.83 21.02 -18.70
CA ARG A 88 1.12 20.84 -19.99
C ARG A 88 2.05 21.04 -21.17
N GLU A 89 3.04 21.91 -21.03
CA GLU A 89 4.07 22.15 -22.05
C GLU A 89 5.20 21.12 -21.99
N ALA A 90 5.56 20.68 -20.77
CA ALA A 90 6.61 19.70 -20.55
C ALA A 90 6.23 18.29 -21.03
N TRP A 91 4.94 17.93 -20.96
CA TRP A 91 4.40 16.64 -21.44
C TRP A 91 3.25 16.87 -22.42
N PRO A 92 3.54 17.33 -23.65
CA PRO A 92 2.51 17.68 -24.64
C PRO A 92 1.62 16.49 -25.03
N GLU A 93 2.14 15.27 -24.96
CA GLU A 93 1.38 14.04 -25.18
C GLU A 93 0.30 13.81 -24.12
N CYS A 94 0.43 14.42 -22.95
CA CYS A 94 -0.49 14.35 -21.81
C CYS A 94 -1.21 15.67 -21.53
N ALA A 95 -1.05 16.69 -22.40
CA ALA A 95 -1.57 18.03 -22.17
C ALA A 95 -3.10 18.08 -22.01
N ASP A 96 -3.84 17.18 -22.66
CA ASP A 96 -5.29 17.03 -22.54
C ASP A 96 -5.74 16.42 -21.21
N VAL A 97 -4.90 15.58 -20.58
CA VAL A 97 -5.15 15.02 -19.25
C VAL A 97 -4.75 16.02 -18.16
N ILE A 98 -3.51 16.54 -18.25
CA ILE A 98 -2.96 17.54 -17.31
C ILE A 98 -3.80 18.82 -17.34
N GLY A 99 -4.25 19.19 -18.54
CA GLY A 99 -5.05 20.36 -18.82
C GLY A 99 -6.53 20.24 -18.42
N LEU A 100 -7.00 19.05 -18.03
CA LEU A 100 -8.41 18.85 -17.72
C LEU A 100 -8.79 19.53 -16.40
N ILE A 101 -9.71 20.48 -16.46
CA ILE A 101 -10.37 21.07 -15.28
C ILE A 101 -11.65 20.31 -14.98
N ARG A 102 -11.88 20.00 -13.71
CA ARG A 102 -13.08 19.29 -13.25
C ARG A 102 -13.95 20.19 -12.36
N ASP A 103 -15.16 19.70 -12.05
CA ASP A 103 -16.11 20.38 -11.15
C ASP A 103 -16.52 19.43 -10.02
N GLN A 104 -16.21 19.79 -8.78
CA GLN A 104 -16.63 19.03 -7.59
C GLN A 104 -18.11 19.20 -7.26
N SER A 105 -18.81 20.09 -7.97
CA SER A 105 -20.20 20.47 -7.71
C SER A 105 -20.36 20.95 -6.26
N LYS A 106 -21.54 20.81 -5.67
CA LYS A 106 -21.87 21.19 -4.29
C LYS A 106 -21.47 20.14 -3.24
N CYS A 107 -20.40 19.41 -3.51
CA CYS A 107 -19.80 18.42 -2.63
C CYS A 107 -18.44 18.93 -2.17
N GLY A 108 -18.12 18.81 -0.88
CA GLY A 108 -16.80 19.13 -0.32
C GLY A 108 -15.74 18.09 -0.68
N SER A 109 -15.69 17.62 -1.93
CA SER A 109 -14.85 16.52 -2.40
C SER A 109 -13.51 16.97 -3.01
N CYS A 110 -13.07 18.21 -2.79
CA CYS A 110 -11.80 18.70 -3.34
C CYS A 110 -10.59 17.81 -3.01
N TRP A 111 -10.57 17.22 -1.81
CA TRP A 111 -9.58 16.22 -1.37
C TRP A 111 -9.52 14.97 -2.27
N ALA A 112 -10.64 14.60 -2.89
CA ALA A 112 -10.69 13.51 -3.85
C ALA A 112 -10.30 14.00 -5.25
N PHE A 113 -10.77 15.18 -5.65
CA PHE A 113 -10.52 15.75 -6.98
C PHE A 113 -9.03 16.05 -7.21
N ALA A 114 -8.39 16.78 -6.31
CA ALA A 114 -6.98 17.13 -6.45
C ALA A 114 -6.08 15.87 -6.47
N ALA A 115 -6.42 14.85 -5.67
CA ALA A 115 -5.78 13.54 -5.70
C ALA A 115 -5.96 12.85 -7.06
N VAL A 116 -7.20 12.61 -7.53
CA VAL A 116 -7.43 11.84 -8.77
C VAL A 116 -6.98 12.58 -10.03
N GLU A 117 -7.00 13.92 -10.03
CA GLU A 117 -6.42 14.71 -11.12
C GLU A 117 -4.91 14.50 -11.19
N SER A 118 -4.21 14.60 -10.06
CA SER A 118 -2.77 14.35 -9.99
C SER A 118 -2.43 12.89 -10.34
N MET A 119 -3.24 11.92 -9.89
CA MET A 119 -3.09 10.50 -10.26
C MET A 119 -3.23 10.29 -11.77
N SER A 120 -4.27 10.89 -12.40
CA SER A 120 -4.53 10.79 -13.84
C SER A 120 -3.35 11.34 -14.65
N ASP A 121 -2.86 12.52 -14.26
CA ASP A 121 -1.72 13.19 -14.90
C ASP A 121 -0.48 12.31 -14.85
N ARG A 122 -0.18 11.77 -13.66
CA ARG A 122 0.99 10.92 -13.44
C ARG A 122 0.90 9.59 -14.18
N ILE A 123 -0.29 8.98 -14.28
CA ILE A 123 -0.48 7.77 -15.10
C ILE A 123 -0.09 8.05 -16.55
N CYS A 124 -0.52 9.19 -17.10
CA CYS A 124 -0.18 9.58 -18.46
C CYS A 124 1.32 9.85 -18.62
N ILE A 125 1.90 10.68 -17.76
CA ILE A 125 3.31 11.08 -17.82
C ILE A 125 4.22 9.85 -17.75
N GLN A 126 3.96 8.95 -16.79
CA GLN A 126 4.84 7.81 -16.53
C GLN A 126 4.64 6.67 -17.53
N SER A 127 3.47 6.60 -18.17
CA SER A 127 3.24 5.76 -19.35
C SER A 127 3.72 6.40 -20.66
N LYS A 128 4.34 7.60 -20.62
CA LYS A 128 4.79 8.35 -21.80
C LYS A 128 3.67 8.57 -22.82
N GLY A 129 2.49 8.93 -22.33
CA GLY A 129 1.30 9.18 -23.14
C GLY A 129 0.56 7.93 -23.63
N GLN A 130 1.04 6.73 -23.31
CA GLN A 130 0.38 5.47 -23.73
C GLN A 130 -0.95 5.23 -23.00
N ARG A 131 -1.11 5.75 -21.78
CA ARG A 131 -2.32 5.60 -20.96
C ARG A 131 -2.85 6.97 -20.54
N LYS A 132 -3.93 7.42 -21.19
CA LYS A 132 -4.64 8.66 -20.85
C LYS A 132 -5.83 8.39 -19.93
N THR A 133 -5.56 7.72 -18.81
CA THR A 133 -6.60 7.26 -17.90
C THR A 133 -7.05 8.39 -16.98
N LEU A 134 -8.36 8.62 -16.92
CA LEU A 134 -8.98 9.47 -15.89
C LEU A 134 -9.34 8.60 -14.69
N VAL A 135 -8.82 8.94 -13.51
CA VAL A 135 -9.18 8.27 -12.26
C VAL A 135 -10.47 8.87 -11.69
N SER A 136 -11.36 8.01 -11.20
CA SER A 136 -12.73 8.39 -10.80
C SER A 136 -12.76 9.13 -9.47
N ALA A 137 -13.13 10.42 -9.51
CA ALA A 137 -13.47 11.18 -8.30
C ALA A 137 -14.73 10.62 -7.62
N GLN A 138 -15.65 10.04 -8.40
CA GLN A 138 -16.88 9.43 -7.89
C GLN A 138 -16.55 8.26 -6.97
N ASP A 139 -15.73 7.33 -7.46
CA ASP A 139 -15.36 6.13 -6.73
C ASP A 139 -14.62 6.45 -5.44
N LEU A 140 -13.61 7.33 -5.52
CA LEU A 140 -12.88 7.76 -4.33
C LEU A 140 -13.79 8.48 -3.31
N THR A 141 -14.71 9.33 -3.77
CA THR A 141 -15.60 10.09 -2.87
C THR A 141 -16.62 9.20 -2.16
N THR A 142 -17.11 8.13 -2.80
CA THR A 142 -18.23 7.33 -2.26
C THR A 142 -17.80 5.99 -1.69
N CYS A 143 -16.75 5.35 -2.23
CA CYS A 143 -16.34 3.99 -1.86
C CYS A 143 -15.13 3.93 -0.92
N ALA A 144 -14.40 5.03 -0.71
CA ALA A 144 -13.31 5.07 0.26
C ALA A 144 -13.76 4.99 1.73
N GLY A 145 -15.05 5.20 1.98
CA GLY A 145 -15.64 5.12 3.31
C GLY A 145 -15.39 6.36 4.19
N PHE A 146 -16.22 6.49 5.22
CA PHE A 146 -16.32 7.72 6.03
C PHE A 146 -15.03 8.10 6.79
N ARG A 147 -14.10 7.16 6.98
CA ARG A 147 -12.82 7.40 7.66
C ARG A 147 -11.83 8.15 6.77
N ILE A 148 -11.99 8.08 5.45
CA ILE A 148 -11.16 8.78 4.46
C ILE A 148 -11.81 10.12 4.10
N GLY A 149 -13.07 10.09 3.66
CA GLY A 149 -13.77 11.31 3.30
C GLY A 149 -15.11 11.07 2.63
N ASN A 150 -15.85 12.15 2.43
CA ASN A 150 -17.15 12.19 1.78
C ASN A 150 -17.45 13.65 1.31
N CYS A 151 -18.71 13.99 1.00
CA CYS A 151 -19.08 15.37 0.65
C CYS A 151 -19.03 16.38 1.80
N ASP A 152 -18.85 15.95 3.05
CA ASP A 152 -18.56 16.82 4.20
C ASP A 152 -17.05 17.11 4.33
N GLY A 153 -16.24 16.60 3.42
CA GLY A 153 -14.79 16.72 3.41
C GLY A 153 -14.05 15.42 3.72
N GLY A 154 -12.73 15.45 3.53
CA GLY A 154 -11.87 14.27 3.65
C GLY A 154 -10.41 14.62 3.89
N TYR A 155 -9.58 13.57 3.95
CA TYR A 155 -8.15 13.66 4.22
C TYR A 155 -7.35 13.37 2.94
N PRO A 156 -6.66 14.38 2.37
CA PRO A 156 -5.85 14.21 1.16
C PRO A 156 -4.87 13.03 1.20
N SER A 157 -4.06 12.89 2.25
CA SER A 157 -3.12 11.77 2.37
C SER A 157 -3.80 10.40 2.38
N ALA A 158 -4.99 10.30 2.97
CA ALA A 158 -5.75 9.06 3.00
C ALA A 158 -6.35 8.68 1.63
N ALA A 159 -6.53 9.65 0.72
CA ALA A 159 -6.92 9.37 -0.66
C ALA A 159 -5.82 8.61 -1.42
N TRP A 160 -4.56 9.04 -1.26
CA TRP A 160 -3.42 8.34 -1.86
C TRP A 160 -3.19 6.96 -1.24
N ASP A 161 -3.37 6.83 0.08
CA ASP A 161 -3.35 5.52 0.75
C ASP A 161 -4.43 4.58 0.19
N PHE A 162 -5.64 5.09 -0.05
CA PHE A 162 -6.72 4.29 -0.64
C PHE A 162 -6.38 3.81 -2.05
N TRP A 163 -5.79 4.68 -2.87
CA TRP A 163 -5.33 4.28 -4.20
C TRP A 163 -4.25 3.19 -4.16
N TYR A 164 -3.36 3.22 -3.15
CA TYR A 164 -2.35 2.18 -2.92
C TYR A 164 -2.93 0.87 -2.37
N GLN A 165 -3.85 0.95 -1.41
CA GLN A 165 -4.35 -0.21 -0.69
C GLN A 165 -5.48 -0.92 -1.42
N THR A 166 -6.40 -0.13 -2.00
CA THR A 166 -7.67 -0.63 -2.53
C THR A 166 -7.79 -0.42 -4.04
N GLY A 167 -7.12 0.59 -4.59
CA GLY A 167 -7.27 1.02 -5.97
C GLY A 167 -8.55 1.83 -6.20
N ILE A 168 -8.55 2.64 -7.27
CA ILE A 168 -9.66 3.51 -7.67
C ILE A 168 -9.97 3.25 -9.14
N VAL A 169 -11.23 3.05 -9.50
CA VAL A 169 -11.60 2.78 -10.90
C VAL A 169 -11.43 4.00 -11.80
N THR A 170 -11.41 3.77 -13.12
CA THR A 170 -11.44 4.84 -14.11
C THR A 170 -12.76 5.62 -14.07
N GLY A 171 -12.75 6.90 -14.43
CA GLY A 171 -13.94 7.74 -14.39
C GLY A 171 -13.69 9.21 -14.71
N GLY A 172 -14.50 9.75 -15.61
CA GLY A 172 -14.37 11.12 -16.12
C GLY A 172 -15.36 12.11 -15.53
N LEU A 173 -15.71 13.09 -16.37
CA LEU A 173 -16.56 14.23 -16.02
C LEU A 173 -18.02 13.82 -15.76
N PHE A 174 -18.83 14.78 -15.32
CA PHE A 174 -20.24 14.56 -15.03
C PHE A 174 -20.97 13.88 -16.19
N ASN A 175 -21.62 12.75 -15.90
CA ASN A 175 -22.46 12.00 -16.84
C ASN A 175 -21.77 11.58 -18.15
N ARG A 176 -20.44 11.45 -18.15
CA ARG A 176 -19.62 10.96 -19.28
C ARG A 176 -19.27 9.49 -19.10
N THR A 177 -20.24 8.61 -19.36
CA THR A 177 -20.06 7.15 -19.24
C THR A 177 -19.09 6.57 -20.27
N ASP A 178 -18.71 7.35 -21.29
CA ASP A 178 -17.66 7.03 -22.26
C ASP A 178 -16.23 7.30 -21.75
N GLN A 179 -16.10 7.83 -20.53
CA GLN A 179 -14.82 8.21 -19.91
C GLN A 179 -14.45 7.30 -18.72
N GLY A 180 -14.66 6.00 -18.87
CA GLY A 180 -14.25 4.98 -17.88
C GLY A 180 -15.41 4.38 -17.09
N CYS A 181 -15.07 3.70 -16.00
CA CYS A 181 -15.98 2.90 -15.21
C CYS A 181 -17.05 3.73 -14.47
N LYS A 182 -16.65 4.78 -13.74
CA LYS A 182 -17.54 5.58 -12.90
C LYS A 182 -17.42 7.07 -13.16
N ALA A 183 -18.35 7.62 -13.92
CA ALA A 183 -18.45 9.06 -14.15
C ALA A 183 -18.90 9.78 -12.87
N TYR A 184 -18.55 11.07 -12.74
CA TYR A 184 -19.05 11.87 -11.63
C TYR A 184 -20.57 12.03 -11.74
N SER A 185 -21.29 11.84 -10.63
CA SER A 185 -22.76 11.79 -10.63
C SER A 185 -23.44 13.11 -10.24
N LEU A 186 -22.68 14.08 -9.73
CA LEU A 186 -23.22 15.38 -9.32
C LEU A 186 -23.10 16.41 -10.46
N PRO A 187 -24.21 17.03 -10.89
CA PRO A 187 -24.20 17.99 -12.01
C PRO A 187 -23.48 19.29 -11.63
N GLU A 188 -23.01 20.02 -12.64
CA GLU A 188 -22.47 21.36 -12.47
C GLU A 188 -23.54 22.32 -11.89
N CYS A 189 -23.09 23.30 -11.12
CA CYS A 189 -24.00 24.22 -10.44
C CYS A 189 -24.83 25.12 -11.36
N ASP A 190 -24.34 25.41 -12.57
CA ASP A 190 -25.07 26.21 -13.55
C ASP A 190 -26.22 25.43 -14.24
N ASP A 191 -26.19 24.10 -14.16
CA ASP A 191 -27.22 23.21 -14.75
C ASP A 191 -28.28 22.75 -13.73
N HIS A 192 -28.22 23.23 -12.49
CA HIS A 192 -29.17 22.85 -11.44
C HIS A 192 -30.54 23.58 -11.57
N PRO A 193 -31.69 22.86 -11.63
CA PRO A 193 -33.02 23.46 -11.78
C PRO A 193 -33.43 24.42 -10.64
N ASN A 194 -32.87 24.23 -9.44
CA ASN A 194 -33.18 25.02 -8.23
C ASN A 194 -32.00 25.86 -7.72
N LYS A 195 -30.92 26.03 -8.52
CA LYS A 195 -29.62 26.58 -8.09
C LYS A 195 -28.99 25.77 -6.93
N CYS A 196 -27.68 25.85 -6.75
CA CYS A 196 -26.94 25.11 -5.71
C CYS A 196 -27.16 25.66 -4.28
N ILE A 197 -28.40 25.66 -3.78
CA ILE A 197 -28.74 26.28 -2.49
C ILE A 197 -28.67 25.26 -1.32
N ASP A 198 -28.97 23.98 -1.58
CA ASP A 198 -29.04 22.93 -0.56
C ASP A 198 -27.84 21.96 -0.59
N PHE A 199 -27.32 21.63 0.59
CA PHE A 199 -26.24 20.66 0.82
C PHE A 199 -26.55 19.29 0.17
N VAL A 200 -25.53 18.62 -0.40
CA VAL A 200 -25.68 17.29 -1.00
C VAL A 200 -25.21 16.21 -0.05
N LYS A 201 -26.10 15.26 0.21
CA LYS A 201 -25.71 13.98 0.77
C LYS A 201 -24.82 13.25 -0.23
N THR A 202 -23.66 12.77 0.24
CA THR A 202 -22.76 11.90 -0.52
C THR A 202 -23.56 10.76 -1.18
N PRO A 203 -23.42 10.54 -2.50
CA PRO A 203 -24.03 9.40 -3.16
C PRO A 203 -23.54 8.08 -2.55
N ASP A 204 -24.36 7.03 -2.66
CA ASP A 204 -23.99 5.72 -2.13
C ASP A 204 -22.85 5.11 -2.95
N CYS A 205 -22.00 4.29 -2.32
CA CYS A 205 -20.99 3.51 -3.04
C CYS A 205 -21.67 2.45 -3.90
N VAL A 206 -21.34 2.43 -5.19
CA VAL A 206 -21.83 1.44 -6.15
C VAL A 206 -20.64 0.85 -6.89
N GLU A 207 -20.24 -0.37 -6.49
CA GLU A 207 -19.11 -1.11 -7.05
C GLU A 207 -19.44 -1.79 -8.39
N GLN A 208 -19.99 -1.02 -9.33
CA GLN A 208 -20.35 -1.46 -10.68
C GLN A 208 -20.05 -0.35 -11.66
N CYS A 209 -19.53 -0.62 -12.85
CA CYS A 209 -19.34 0.44 -13.84
C CYS A 209 -20.68 0.95 -14.39
N ASP A 210 -20.71 2.21 -14.81
CA ASP A 210 -21.86 2.82 -15.49
C ASP A 210 -22.04 2.19 -16.89
N ASP A 211 -20.93 1.86 -17.56
CA ASP A 211 -20.91 1.03 -18.76
C ASP A 211 -20.85 -0.46 -18.36
N ALA A 212 -21.89 -1.21 -18.71
CA ALA A 212 -22.01 -2.64 -18.42
C ALA A 212 -20.98 -3.53 -19.15
N THR A 213 -20.25 -3.00 -20.13
CA THR A 213 -19.15 -3.71 -20.80
C THR A 213 -17.85 -3.70 -19.98
N LEU A 214 -17.73 -2.76 -19.04
CA LEU A 214 -16.59 -2.65 -18.14
C LEU A 214 -16.85 -3.42 -16.84
N THR A 215 -15.77 -3.89 -16.21
CA THR A 215 -15.85 -4.58 -14.92
C THR A 215 -15.17 -3.74 -13.85
N TYR A 216 -15.90 -3.42 -12.78
CA TYR A 216 -15.41 -2.54 -11.71
C TYR A 216 -14.03 -2.94 -11.19
N ALA A 217 -13.82 -4.22 -10.85
CA ALA A 217 -12.52 -4.71 -10.38
C ALA A 217 -11.39 -4.57 -11.42
N LYS A 218 -11.68 -4.75 -12.72
CA LYS A 218 -10.67 -4.67 -13.79
C LYS A 218 -10.30 -3.22 -14.14
N GLU A 219 -11.21 -2.28 -13.89
CA GLU A 219 -10.98 -0.87 -14.14
C GLU A 219 -10.23 -0.18 -13.00
N LYS A 220 -9.93 -0.89 -11.91
CA LYS A 220 -9.13 -0.33 -10.82
C LYS A 220 -7.73 0.02 -11.30
N THR A 221 -7.39 1.28 -11.07
CA THR A 221 -6.02 1.77 -11.10
C THR A 221 -5.46 1.71 -9.70
N TYR A 222 -4.18 1.38 -9.60
CA TYR A 222 -3.49 1.28 -8.33
C TYR A 222 -2.22 2.11 -8.39
N GLY A 223 -1.88 2.64 -7.24
CA GLY A 223 -0.55 3.13 -7.01
C GLY A 223 0.35 2.09 -6.29
N LEU A 224 1.67 2.21 -6.44
CA LEU A 224 2.76 1.64 -5.61
C LEU A 224 3.01 2.19 -4.19
N GLU A 225 3.38 3.47 -3.97
CA GLU A 225 3.60 4.00 -2.60
C GLU A 225 3.27 5.51 -2.48
N PRO A 226 2.45 5.92 -1.49
CA PRO A 226 2.15 7.33 -1.22
C PRO A 226 3.25 7.99 -0.39
N TYR A 227 3.54 9.25 -0.69
CA TYR A 227 4.54 10.04 0.04
C TYR A 227 4.19 11.52 0.12
N GLU A 228 4.82 12.19 1.08
CA GLU A 228 4.71 13.63 1.28
C GLU A 228 6.00 14.35 0.90
N ILE A 229 5.84 15.56 0.36
CA ILE A 229 6.91 16.47 -0.02
C ILE A 229 6.75 17.77 0.74
N TYR A 230 7.88 18.26 1.24
CA TYR A 230 7.93 19.46 2.06
C TYR A 230 8.93 20.45 1.49
N GLY A 231 8.49 21.70 1.37
CA GLY A 231 9.33 22.82 0.95
C GLY A 231 9.31 23.07 -0.55
N GLU A 232 9.43 24.35 -0.89
CA GLU A 232 9.28 24.87 -2.26
C GLU A 232 10.17 24.15 -3.27
N LYS A 233 11.47 24.05 -2.99
CA LYS A 233 12.44 23.44 -3.90
C LYS A 233 12.13 21.96 -4.15
N GLN A 234 11.75 21.23 -3.11
CA GLN A 234 11.42 19.81 -3.19
C GLN A 234 10.14 19.59 -4.00
N MET A 235 9.13 20.44 -3.82
CA MET A 235 7.92 20.41 -4.64
C MET A 235 8.21 20.70 -6.12
N GLN A 236 9.07 21.67 -6.42
CA GLN A 236 9.48 21.95 -7.81
C GLN A 236 10.21 20.74 -8.42
N LEU A 237 11.15 20.14 -7.69
CA LEU A 237 11.90 18.95 -8.15
C LEU A 237 10.99 17.75 -8.36
N GLU A 238 10.01 17.54 -7.47
CA GLU A 238 9.01 16.51 -7.64
C GLU A 238 8.20 16.73 -8.93
N ILE A 239 7.62 17.92 -9.09
CA ILE A 239 6.77 18.24 -10.24
C ILE A 239 7.58 18.08 -11.53
N LEU A 240 8.83 18.53 -11.55
CA LEU A 240 9.73 18.40 -12.70
C LEU A 240 10.00 16.94 -13.10
N LYS A 241 10.13 16.04 -12.13
CA LYS A 241 10.49 14.63 -12.36
C LYS A 241 9.28 13.76 -12.66
N ASN A 242 8.22 13.93 -11.89
CA ASN A 242 7.14 12.96 -11.76
C ASN A 242 5.78 13.51 -12.16
N GLY A 243 5.66 14.83 -12.40
CA GLY A 243 4.41 15.49 -12.77
C GLY A 243 3.64 16.11 -11.60
N PRO A 244 2.44 16.65 -11.87
CA PRO A 244 1.64 17.41 -10.90
C PRO A 244 1.42 16.71 -9.56
N VAL A 245 1.24 17.51 -8.50
CA VAL A 245 1.06 17.05 -7.11
C VAL A 245 -0.23 17.59 -6.52
N GLU A 246 -0.78 16.90 -5.53
CA GLU A 246 -1.86 17.45 -4.71
C GLU A 246 -1.26 18.33 -3.61
N GLY A 247 -1.77 19.54 -3.45
CA GLY A 247 -1.47 20.43 -2.33
C GLY A 247 -2.73 20.84 -1.58
N THR A 248 -2.57 21.41 -0.39
CA THR A 248 -3.66 22.05 0.34
C THR A 248 -3.37 23.53 0.58
N MET A 249 -4.43 24.32 0.66
CA MET A 249 -4.35 25.73 1.00
C MET A 249 -5.54 26.17 1.87
N GLU A 250 -5.31 27.16 2.71
CA GLU A 250 -6.39 27.84 3.42
C GLU A 250 -7.10 28.82 2.47
N ILE A 251 -8.42 28.71 2.38
CA ILE A 251 -9.24 29.59 1.55
C ILE A 251 -9.78 30.74 2.38
N PHE A 252 -9.58 31.96 1.88
CA PHE A 252 -10.16 33.16 2.46
C PHE A 252 -11.32 33.67 1.62
N THR A 253 -12.21 34.45 2.22
CA THR A 253 -13.42 34.99 1.57
C THR A 253 -13.18 35.67 0.22
N ASP A 254 -12.02 36.33 0.06
CA ASP A 254 -11.63 37.01 -1.18
C ASP A 254 -11.26 36.08 -2.34
N PHE A 255 -10.80 34.86 -2.08
CA PHE A 255 -10.37 33.92 -3.12
C PHE A 255 -11.49 33.58 -4.11
N SER A 256 -12.73 33.50 -3.62
CA SER A 256 -13.92 33.28 -4.46
C SER A 256 -14.07 34.31 -5.59
N SER A 257 -13.48 35.49 -5.44
CA SER A 257 -13.50 36.58 -6.44
C SER A 257 -12.31 36.59 -7.40
N TYR A 258 -11.37 35.65 -7.31
CA TYR A 258 -10.19 35.63 -8.18
C TYR A 258 -10.57 35.54 -9.67
N LYS A 259 -9.99 36.42 -10.51
CA LYS A 259 -10.13 36.37 -11.98
C LYS A 259 -8.82 36.20 -12.73
N SER A 260 -7.75 36.86 -12.31
CA SER A 260 -6.45 36.76 -12.96
C SER A 260 -5.32 37.34 -12.11
N GLY A 261 -4.08 37.03 -12.48
CA GLY A 261 -2.87 37.53 -11.82
C GLY A 261 -2.41 36.63 -10.67
N ILE A 262 -1.53 37.13 -9.80
CA ILE A 262 -0.94 36.36 -8.70
C ILE A 262 -1.68 36.66 -7.40
N TYR A 263 -2.52 35.72 -6.98
CA TYR A 263 -3.31 35.78 -5.76
C TYR A 263 -2.42 35.92 -4.53
N GLN A 264 -2.83 36.84 -3.66
CA GLN A 264 -2.31 37.09 -2.32
C GLN A 264 -3.51 37.40 -1.43
N VAL A 265 -3.48 36.92 -0.19
CA VAL A 265 -4.59 37.07 0.74
C VAL A 265 -4.72 38.53 1.16
N VAL A 266 -5.93 39.09 1.04
CA VAL A 266 -6.29 40.44 1.47
C VAL A 266 -7.32 40.41 2.60
N SER A 267 -8.24 39.44 2.58
CA SER A 267 -9.30 39.28 3.58
C SER A 267 -8.83 38.45 4.78
N GLN A 268 -9.34 38.75 5.99
CA GLN A 268 -9.02 37.98 7.21
C GLN A 268 -9.92 36.76 7.46
N GLU A 269 -11.08 36.68 6.81
CA GLU A 269 -12.06 35.62 7.10
C GLU A 269 -11.72 34.34 6.31
N SER A 270 -11.28 33.32 7.04
CA SER A 270 -11.02 31.97 6.53
C SER A 270 -12.33 31.19 6.37
N LEU A 271 -12.47 30.52 5.23
CA LEU A 271 -13.58 29.62 4.90
C LEU A 271 -13.27 28.16 5.22
N GLY A 272 -11.99 27.79 5.32
CA GLY A 272 -11.55 26.42 5.56
C GLY A 272 -10.31 26.05 4.76
N GLU A 273 -10.00 24.76 4.72
CA GLU A 273 -8.92 24.21 3.89
C GLU A 273 -9.48 23.55 2.63
N HIS A 274 -8.76 23.71 1.52
CA HIS A 274 -9.12 23.23 0.20
C HIS A 274 -7.93 22.52 -0.45
N ALA A 275 -8.18 21.42 -1.14
CA ALA A 275 -7.17 20.68 -1.87
C ALA A 275 -7.15 21.12 -3.34
N ILE A 276 -5.95 21.17 -3.92
CA ILE A 276 -5.66 21.73 -5.23
C ILE A 276 -4.61 20.90 -5.97
N LYS A 277 -4.60 20.97 -7.30
CA LYS A 277 -3.52 20.37 -8.11
C LYS A 277 -2.49 21.42 -8.50
N ILE A 278 -1.24 21.24 -8.06
CA ILE A 278 -0.11 22.10 -8.42
C ILE A 278 0.63 21.47 -9.59
N LEU A 279 0.69 22.18 -10.73
CA LEU A 279 1.21 21.65 -11.99
C LEU A 279 2.37 22.48 -12.59
N GLY A 280 2.79 23.54 -11.92
CA GLY A 280 3.87 24.38 -12.43
C GLY A 280 4.17 25.60 -11.59
N TRP A 281 5.07 26.45 -12.07
CA TRP A 281 5.48 27.68 -11.41
C TRP A 281 5.98 28.69 -12.43
N GLY A 282 6.14 29.95 -12.00
CA GLY A 282 6.78 30.96 -12.82
C GLY A 282 7.12 32.23 -12.06
N VAL A 283 7.48 33.24 -12.82
CA VAL A 283 7.73 34.60 -12.35
C VAL A 283 7.02 35.57 -13.29
N GLU A 284 6.18 36.43 -12.76
CA GLU A 284 5.56 37.52 -13.50
C GLU A 284 5.87 38.84 -12.80
N ASN A 285 6.46 39.80 -13.52
CA ASN A 285 6.84 41.11 -12.98
C ASN A 285 7.69 41.02 -11.69
N GLY A 286 8.59 40.03 -11.60
CA GLY A 286 9.44 39.77 -10.44
C GLY A 286 8.75 39.07 -9.27
N VAL A 287 7.46 38.72 -9.39
CA VAL A 287 6.69 37.99 -8.38
C VAL A 287 6.64 36.52 -8.75
N LYS A 288 7.15 35.66 -7.88
CA LYS A 288 7.11 34.20 -8.04
C LYS A 288 5.70 33.66 -7.78
N TYR A 289 5.25 32.72 -8.59
CA TYR A 289 3.96 32.06 -8.39
C TYR A 289 4.02 30.55 -8.58
N TRP A 290 3.04 29.85 -7.99
CA TRP A 290 2.63 28.49 -8.35
C TRP A 290 1.50 28.56 -9.37
N LEU A 291 1.54 27.70 -10.40
CA LEU A 291 0.45 27.47 -11.34
C LEU A 291 -0.41 26.31 -10.81
N VAL A 292 -1.69 26.58 -10.61
CA VAL A 292 -2.58 25.68 -9.88
C VAL A 292 -3.89 25.49 -10.65
N ALA A 293 -4.38 24.26 -10.73
CA ALA A 293 -5.71 23.92 -11.22
C ALA A 293 -6.68 23.80 -10.03
N ASN A 294 -7.87 24.39 -10.19
CA ASN A 294 -8.95 24.31 -9.22
C ASN A 294 -10.03 23.32 -9.71
N SER A 295 -10.92 22.91 -8.81
CA SER A 295 -12.01 21.95 -9.05
C SER A 295 -13.39 22.62 -9.09
N TRP A 296 -13.45 23.89 -9.54
CA TRP A 296 -14.66 24.71 -9.57
C TRP A 296 -15.07 25.09 -11.01
N ASN A 297 -14.83 24.19 -11.97
CA ASN A 297 -15.04 24.35 -13.41
C ASN A 297 -14.22 25.45 -14.11
N GLU A 298 -14.28 25.46 -15.44
CA GLU A 298 -13.50 26.36 -16.32
C GLU A 298 -14.03 27.80 -16.33
N ARG A 299 -15.23 28.10 -15.82
CA ARG A 299 -15.78 29.47 -15.79
C ARG A 299 -15.21 30.31 -14.66
N TRP A 300 -14.61 29.67 -13.67
CA TRP A 300 -13.94 30.32 -12.55
C TRP A 300 -12.49 30.68 -12.89
N GLY A 301 -12.00 31.83 -12.39
CA GLY A 301 -10.58 32.20 -12.50
C GLY A 301 -10.05 32.31 -13.94
N GLU A 302 -8.84 31.81 -14.16
CA GLU A 302 -8.14 31.79 -15.44
C GLU A 302 -8.44 30.49 -16.20
N ALA A 303 -9.70 30.30 -16.62
CA ALA A 303 -10.19 29.05 -17.22
C ALA A 303 -10.06 27.83 -16.29
N GLY A 304 -10.44 27.98 -15.02
CA GLY A 304 -10.32 26.97 -13.96
C GLY A 304 -8.97 26.97 -13.25
N TYR A 305 -7.97 27.68 -13.79
CA TYR A 305 -6.67 27.85 -13.17
C TYR A 305 -6.59 29.11 -12.31
N PHE A 306 -5.58 29.14 -11.47
CA PHE A 306 -5.13 30.35 -10.81
C PHE A 306 -3.62 30.32 -10.55
N ARG A 307 -3.09 31.49 -10.25
CA ARG A 307 -1.70 31.67 -9.84
C ARG A 307 -1.67 32.25 -8.44
N ILE A 308 -0.86 31.66 -7.56
CA ILE A 308 -0.74 32.08 -6.16
C ILE A 308 0.72 32.33 -5.80
N LEU A 309 0.97 33.31 -4.94
CA LEU A 309 2.31 33.69 -4.50
C LEU A 309 3.12 32.48 -3.99
N ARG A 310 4.33 32.32 -4.54
CA ARG A 310 5.29 31.26 -4.17
C ARG A 310 6.42 31.80 -3.31
N GLY A 311 6.89 30.98 -2.36
CA GLY A 311 8.08 31.23 -1.54
C GLY A 311 7.87 32.03 -0.25
N LYS A 312 6.60 32.28 0.13
CA LYS A 312 6.24 32.89 1.42
C LYS A 312 5.28 32.05 2.26
N ASN A 313 5.01 30.80 1.86
CA ASN A 313 3.97 29.95 2.46
C ASN A 313 2.60 30.68 2.51
N GLU A 314 2.30 31.45 1.46
CA GLU A 314 1.04 32.19 1.33
C GLU A 314 -0.13 31.21 1.35
N ALA A 315 -1.18 31.52 2.11
CA ALA A 315 -2.31 30.61 2.33
C ALA A 315 -1.94 29.21 2.84
N ALA A 316 -0.78 29.08 3.52
CA ALA A 316 -0.23 27.82 4.04
C ALA A 316 0.06 26.74 2.97
N ILE A 317 0.33 27.13 1.72
CA ILE A 317 0.84 26.20 0.69
C ILE A 317 2.27 25.77 1.04
N GLY A 318 2.38 24.62 1.71
CA GLY A 318 3.67 24.09 2.17
C GLY A 318 3.77 22.56 2.30
N LEU A 319 2.66 21.85 2.10
CA LEU A 319 2.60 20.38 2.09
C LEU A 319 1.99 19.92 0.77
N ALA A 320 2.68 19.00 0.09
CA ALA A 320 2.14 18.32 -1.08
C ALA A 320 2.22 16.81 -0.91
N SER A 321 1.15 16.13 -1.33
CA SER A 321 1.07 14.68 -1.41
C SER A 321 1.29 14.24 -2.85
N ALA A 322 2.05 13.18 -3.02
CA ALA A 322 2.42 12.63 -4.30
C ALA A 322 2.62 11.12 -4.20
N PHE A 323 2.98 10.53 -5.32
CA PHE A 323 2.93 9.10 -5.47
C PHE A 323 3.85 8.57 -6.58
N LYS A 324 4.46 7.41 -6.33
CA LYS A 324 5.37 6.73 -7.26
C LYS A 324 4.53 5.84 -8.17
N ILE A 325 4.46 6.09 -9.47
CA ILE A 325 3.82 5.14 -10.39
C ILE A 325 4.92 4.26 -11.00
N GLY A 326 4.59 3.00 -11.17
CA GLY A 326 5.38 2.04 -11.92
C GLY A 326 4.43 1.01 -12.49
N LEU A 327 4.97 0.01 -13.19
CA LEU A 327 4.15 -1.10 -13.65
C LEU A 327 3.54 -1.79 -12.41
N HIS A 328 2.26 -2.12 -12.48
CA HIS A 328 1.62 -2.80 -11.36
C HIS A 328 2.35 -4.13 -11.12
N PRO A 329 2.68 -4.50 -9.86
CA PRO A 329 3.54 -5.65 -9.58
C PRO A 329 3.04 -6.99 -10.12
N LEU A 330 1.74 -7.11 -10.37
CA LEU A 330 1.12 -8.31 -10.96
C LEU A 330 0.71 -8.12 -12.43
N SER A 331 1.13 -7.04 -13.10
CA SER A 331 0.83 -6.78 -14.51
C SER A 331 1.69 -7.60 -15.47
N ASP A 332 1.18 -7.87 -16.68
CA ASP A 332 1.95 -8.56 -17.71
C ASP A 332 3.16 -7.75 -18.15
N GLU A 333 3.04 -6.42 -18.15
CA GLU A 333 4.15 -5.52 -18.46
C GLU A 333 5.28 -5.66 -17.44
N TYR A 334 4.98 -5.76 -16.14
CA TYR A 334 5.99 -5.93 -15.10
C TYR A 334 6.67 -7.29 -15.20
N ILE A 335 5.90 -8.35 -15.46
CA ILE A 335 6.42 -9.70 -15.73
C ILE A 335 7.35 -9.69 -16.95
N ALA A 336 6.96 -9.01 -18.03
CA ALA A 336 7.78 -8.87 -19.23
C ALA A 336 9.07 -8.08 -18.95
N GLU A 337 8.98 -7.02 -18.14
CA GLU A 337 10.14 -6.24 -17.72
C GLU A 337 11.16 -7.11 -16.97
N ILE A 338 10.72 -7.85 -15.94
CA ILE A 338 11.58 -8.76 -15.17
C ILE A 338 12.29 -9.74 -16.11
N ASN A 339 11.53 -10.44 -16.95
CA ASN A 339 12.07 -11.44 -17.87
C ASN A 339 13.02 -10.86 -18.94
N SER A 340 12.92 -9.57 -19.24
CA SER A 340 13.81 -8.89 -20.17
C SER A 340 15.15 -8.46 -19.56
N LYS A 341 15.22 -8.33 -18.23
CA LYS A 341 16.37 -7.75 -17.52
C LYS A 341 17.21 -8.74 -16.74
N GLN A 342 16.65 -9.90 -16.39
CA GLN A 342 17.38 -10.99 -15.75
C GLN A 342 17.07 -12.35 -16.38
N SER A 343 17.91 -13.35 -16.12
CA SER A 343 17.73 -14.71 -16.63
C SER A 343 17.94 -15.84 -15.62
N SER A 344 18.18 -15.54 -14.34
CA SER A 344 18.37 -16.56 -13.30
C SER A 344 17.07 -17.26 -12.92
N TRP A 345 15.93 -16.58 -13.10
CA TRP A 345 14.60 -17.13 -12.88
C TRP A 345 13.60 -16.61 -13.91
N ARG A 346 12.43 -17.23 -13.98
CA ARG A 346 11.33 -16.83 -14.88
C ARG A 346 10.17 -16.29 -14.09
N ALA A 347 9.76 -15.07 -14.43
CA ALA A 347 8.55 -14.45 -13.93
C ALA A 347 7.33 -14.92 -14.74
N GLY A 348 6.21 -15.09 -14.07
CA GLY A 348 4.92 -15.39 -14.68
C GLY A 348 3.78 -15.21 -13.67
N ARG A 349 2.55 -15.15 -14.17
CA ARG A 349 1.39 -14.82 -13.35
C ARG A 349 1.06 -15.94 -12.34
N ASN A 350 1.12 -15.62 -11.05
CA ASN A 350 0.58 -16.45 -9.97
C ASN A 350 -0.73 -15.90 -9.42
N PHE A 351 -0.86 -14.57 -9.42
CA PHE A 351 -2.00 -13.84 -8.86
C PHE A 351 -2.53 -12.87 -9.91
N GLU A 352 -3.84 -12.65 -9.90
CA GLU A 352 -4.47 -11.62 -10.72
C GLU A 352 -4.20 -10.22 -10.15
N VAL A 353 -4.27 -9.21 -11.03
CA VAL A 353 -3.95 -7.82 -10.68
C VAL A 353 -4.77 -7.31 -9.49
N ASP A 354 -6.05 -7.66 -9.41
CA ASP A 354 -6.94 -7.23 -8.35
C ASP A 354 -6.76 -7.99 -7.02
N GLU A 355 -5.91 -9.00 -6.98
CA GLU A 355 -5.55 -9.76 -5.78
C GLU A 355 -4.36 -9.15 -5.02
N TYR A 356 -3.69 -8.14 -5.59
CA TYR A 356 -2.51 -7.50 -5.01
C TYR A 356 -2.69 -7.03 -3.54
N PRO A 357 -3.83 -6.44 -3.12
CA PRO A 357 -4.04 -6.08 -1.71
C PRO A 357 -3.93 -7.28 -0.75
N TYR A 358 -4.48 -8.43 -1.14
CA TYR A 358 -4.41 -9.67 -0.36
C TYR A 358 -3.01 -10.28 -0.41
N VAL A 359 -2.36 -10.28 -1.58
CA VAL A 359 -1.00 -10.81 -1.74
C VAL A 359 0.02 -10.01 -0.91
N LYS A 360 -0.19 -8.71 -0.69
CA LYS A 360 0.62 -7.94 0.27
C LYS A 360 0.52 -8.48 1.69
N VAL A 361 -0.65 -8.93 2.13
CA VAL A 361 -0.83 -9.55 3.46
C VAL A 361 -0.09 -10.89 3.53
N LEU A 362 -0.16 -11.70 2.48
CA LEU A 362 0.59 -12.96 2.36
C LEU A 362 2.10 -12.74 2.54
N ALA A 363 2.64 -11.73 1.87
CA ALA A 363 4.05 -11.40 1.83
C ALA A 363 4.58 -10.67 3.09
N SER A 364 3.74 -10.41 4.09
CA SER A 364 4.06 -9.55 5.23
C SER A 364 3.76 -10.16 6.60
N GLY A 365 3.72 -11.50 6.70
CA GLY A 365 3.36 -12.19 7.94
C GLY A 365 4.46 -12.23 9.02
N VAL A 366 5.72 -11.92 8.69
CA VAL A 366 6.80 -11.86 9.69
C VAL A 366 6.97 -10.45 10.24
N LYS A 367 6.83 -10.30 11.56
CA LYS A 367 7.03 -9.03 12.27
C LYS A 367 8.50 -8.80 12.57
N LYS A 368 8.98 -7.58 12.33
CA LYS A 368 10.31 -7.12 12.78
C LYS A 368 10.21 -6.69 14.25
N PRO A 369 11.06 -7.23 15.15
CA PRO A 369 10.97 -6.93 16.58
C PRO A 369 11.39 -5.47 16.87
N ASN A 370 10.55 -4.75 17.62
CA ASN A 370 10.88 -3.42 18.13
C ASN A 370 11.66 -3.55 19.46
N GLY A 371 12.91 -4.00 19.41
CA GLY A 371 13.79 -4.09 20.60
C GLY A 371 14.76 -5.27 20.58
N LEU A 372 15.43 -5.51 21.71
CA LEU A 372 16.26 -6.71 21.91
C LEU A 372 15.33 -7.93 22.03
N LEU A 373 15.37 -8.82 21.04
CA LEU A 373 14.77 -10.15 21.16
C LEU A 373 15.36 -10.87 22.39
N LYS A 374 14.56 -11.73 23.01
CA LYS A 374 15.07 -12.75 23.94
C LYS A 374 16.13 -13.54 23.17
N GLN A 375 17.34 -13.65 23.72
CA GLN A 375 18.41 -14.39 23.04
C GLN A 375 18.00 -15.87 22.93
N VAL A 376 17.75 -16.32 21.70
CA VAL A 376 17.55 -17.72 21.39
C VAL A 376 18.92 -18.42 21.41
N LYS A 377 18.95 -19.67 21.86
CA LYS A 377 20.16 -20.49 21.85
C LYS A 377 20.65 -20.62 20.41
N LYS A 378 21.93 -20.37 20.15
CA LYS A 378 22.54 -20.63 18.85
C LYS A 378 23.22 -22.00 18.86
N VAL A 379 22.90 -22.81 17.85
CA VAL A 379 23.54 -24.13 17.65
C VAL A 379 24.60 -24.01 16.56
N VAL A 380 25.75 -24.65 16.81
CA VAL A 380 26.86 -24.76 15.87
C VAL A 380 27.25 -26.22 15.78
N HIS A 381 27.27 -26.74 14.56
CA HIS A 381 27.68 -28.09 14.19
C HIS A 381 29.17 -28.14 13.84
N ASP A 382 29.78 -29.30 14.06
CA ASP A 382 31.14 -29.58 13.59
C ASP A 382 31.17 -29.61 12.05
N GLU A 383 32.07 -28.84 11.44
CA GLU A 383 32.20 -28.69 9.98
C GLU A 383 33.04 -29.80 9.32
N ASN A 384 33.42 -30.84 10.06
CA ASN A 384 34.19 -31.97 9.53
C ASN A 384 33.35 -32.95 8.67
N GLU A 385 32.05 -32.73 8.52
CA GLU A 385 31.16 -33.58 7.72
C GLU A 385 31.12 -33.13 6.25
N ASP A 386 31.19 -34.11 5.34
CA ASP A 386 31.08 -33.88 3.90
C ASP A 386 29.65 -33.49 3.52
N ILE A 387 29.47 -32.23 3.09
CA ILE A 387 28.19 -31.72 2.61
C ILE A 387 28.06 -32.01 1.10
N PRO A 388 27.03 -32.74 0.63
CA PRO A 388 26.82 -33.01 -0.79
C PRO A 388 26.47 -31.74 -1.57
N GLU A 389 26.72 -31.74 -2.88
CA GLU A 389 26.41 -30.60 -3.77
C GLU A 389 24.91 -30.28 -3.82
N SER A 390 24.07 -31.31 -3.74
CA SER A 390 22.61 -31.21 -3.66
C SER A 390 22.06 -32.10 -2.56
N PHE A 391 20.95 -31.67 -1.95
CA PHE A 391 20.23 -32.40 -0.94
C PHE A 391 18.75 -32.07 -1.02
N ASP A 392 17.90 -33.09 -0.93
CA ASP A 392 16.46 -32.95 -0.82
C ASP A 392 15.97 -33.84 0.34
N ALA A 393 15.38 -33.23 1.37
CA ALA A 393 14.90 -33.96 2.54
C ALA A 393 13.85 -35.03 2.17
N ARG A 394 13.08 -34.83 1.09
CA ARG A 394 12.08 -35.81 0.63
C ARG A 394 12.74 -37.10 0.15
N GLU A 395 13.91 -36.99 -0.45
CA GLU A 395 14.70 -38.14 -0.92
C GLU A 395 15.52 -38.76 0.21
N ALA A 396 16.06 -37.93 1.12
CA ALA A 396 16.85 -38.40 2.26
C ALA A 396 16.01 -39.20 3.28
N TRP A 397 14.73 -38.83 3.46
CA TRP A 397 13.81 -39.51 4.36
C TRP A 397 12.55 -40.01 3.63
N PRO A 398 12.66 -41.08 2.81
CA PRO A 398 11.58 -41.52 1.93
C PRO A 398 10.33 -42.00 2.70
N LYS A 399 10.49 -42.49 3.94
CA LYS A 399 9.34 -42.84 4.81
C LYS A 399 8.51 -41.61 5.21
N CYS A 400 9.12 -40.44 5.20
CA CYS A 400 8.53 -39.16 5.57
C CYS A 400 8.28 -38.24 4.37
N ALA A 401 8.52 -38.71 3.14
CA ALA A 401 8.41 -37.91 1.92
C ALA A 401 7.03 -37.24 1.78
N ASP A 402 5.95 -37.94 2.15
CA ASP A 402 4.59 -37.39 2.07
C ASP A 402 4.32 -36.25 3.09
N VAL A 403 5.05 -36.25 4.22
CA VAL A 403 4.93 -35.20 5.25
C VAL A 403 5.81 -34.01 4.86
N ILE A 404 7.08 -34.29 4.53
CA ILE A 404 8.07 -33.29 4.08
C ILE A 404 7.60 -32.58 2.81
N GLY A 405 7.02 -33.35 1.90
CA GLY A 405 6.52 -32.88 0.60
C GLY A 405 5.17 -32.17 0.65
N MET A 406 4.51 -32.09 1.80
CA MET A 406 3.21 -31.44 1.89
C MET A 406 3.34 -29.92 1.77
N ILE A 407 2.69 -29.34 0.77
CA ILE A 407 2.48 -27.90 0.64
C ILE A 407 1.17 -27.52 1.31
N ARG A 408 1.19 -26.42 2.06
CA ARG A 408 0.00 -25.88 2.75
C ARG A 408 -0.40 -24.51 2.18
N ASP A 409 -1.53 -23.99 2.65
CA ASP A 409 -2.07 -22.70 2.24
C ASP A 409 -2.48 -21.87 3.45
N GLN A 410 -1.81 -20.73 3.67
CA GLN A 410 -2.14 -19.77 4.72
C GLN A 410 -3.34 -18.87 4.34
N SER A 411 -3.80 -18.94 3.09
CA SER A 411 -4.92 -18.15 2.58
C SER A 411 -4.72 -16.65 2.88
N ARG A 412 -5.78 -15.88 3.07
CA ARG A 412 -5.74 -14.42 3.37
C ARG A 412 -5.32 -14.01 4.77
N CYS A 413 -4.59 -14.86 5.48
CA CYS A 413 -4.06 -14.61 6.82
C CYS A 413 -2.53 -14.53 6.77
N GLY A 414 -1.93 -13.49 7.36
CA GLY A 414 -0.48 -13.30 7.49
C GLY A 414 0.16 -14.25 8.50
N SER A 415 -0.12 -15.56 8.39
CA SER A 415 0.24 -16.60 9.35
C SER A 415 1.43 -17.46 8.93
N CYS A 416 2.21 -17.03 7.93
CA CYS A 416 3.39 -17.76 7.43
C CYS A 416 4.35 -18.24 8.54
N TRP A 417 4.52 -17.44 9.59
CA TRP A 417 5.34 -17.73 10.78
C TRP A 417 4.83 -18.93 11.59
N ALA A 418 3.54 -19.26 11.50
CA ALA A 418 2.97 -20.46 12.10
C ALA A 418 3.08 -21.66 11.16
N PHE A 419 3.04 -21.42 9.84
CA PHE A 419 3.13 -22.45 8.81
C PHE A 419 4.55 -23.01 8.69
N GLY A 420 5.55 -22.15 8.50
CA GLY A 420 6.95 -22.58 8.42
C GLY A 420 7.38 -23.41 9.64
N ALA A 421 7.00 -22.94 10.83
CA ALA A 421 7.18 -23.64 12.09
C ALA A 421 6.46 -24.99 12.12
N ALA A 422 5.13 -25.03 11.94
CA ALA A 422 4.34 -26.25 12.06
C ALA A 422 4.70 -27.30 11.01
N GLU A 423 5.04 -26.89 9.79
CA GLU A 423 5.52 -27.78 8.73
C GLU A 423 6.85 -28.42 9.12
N SER A 424 7.83 -27.61 9.55
CA SER A 424 9.14 -28.10 9.97
C SER A 424 9.05 -29.00 11.21
N MET A 425 8.20 -28.67 12.18
CA MET A 425 7.92 -29.52 13.34
C MET A 425 7.33 -30.87 12.94
N SER A 426 6.36 -30.89 12.00
CA SER A 426 5.75 -32.12 11.48
C SER A 426 6.80 -33.04 10.83
N ASP A 427 7.66 -32.44 10.01
CA ASP A 427 8.72 -33.15 9.30
C ASP A 427 9.70 -33.79 10.30
N ARG A 428 10.11 -33.02 11.30
CA ARG A 428 11.03 -33.48 12.35
C ARG A 428 10.44 -34.55 13.24
N ILE A 429 9.14 -34.49 13.57
CA ILE A 429 8.45 -35.57 14.28
C ILE A 429 8.55 -36.88 13.49
N CYS A 430 8.32 -36.83 12.17
CA CYS A 430 8.44 -38.00 11.32
C CYS A 430 9.88 -38.51 11.23
N ILE A 431 10.84 -37.63 10.99
CA ILE A 431 12.26 -37.99 10.83
C ILE A 431 12.80 -38.63 12.11
N HIS A 432 12.60 -38.00 13.27
CA HIS A 432 13.15 -38.46 14.54
C HIS A 432 12.37 -39.64 15.14
N SER A 433 11.19 -39.97 14.60
CA SER A 433 10.50 -41.23 14.87
C SER A 433 10.79 -42.33 13.85
N ASN A 434 11.75 -42.11 12.92
CA ASN A 434 12.08 -43.05 11.84
C ASN A 434 10.85 -43.46 10.97
N GLY A 435 9.93 -42.50 10.79
CA GLY A 435 8.70 -42.68 10.03
C GLY A 435 7.54 -43.35 10.79
N GLU A 436 7.69 -43.64 12.08
CA GLU A 436 6.62 -44.26 12.89
C GLU A 436 5.48 -43.28 13.22
N LYS A 437 5.79 -41.99 13.39
CA LYS A 437 4.80 -40.94 13.65
C LYS A 437 4.76 -39.93 12.51
N LYS A 438 3.69 -39.94 11.71
CA LYS A 438 3.43 -38.95 10.64
C LYS A 438 2.51 -37.82 11.12
N THR A 439 2.68 -37.35 12.35
CA THR A 439 1.81 -36.33 12.96
C THR A 439 2.00 -34.98 12.28
N LEU A 440 0.90 -34.39 11.80
CA LEU A 440 0.89 -33.01 11.34
C LEU A 440 0.65 -32.09 12.54
N VAL A 441 1.53 -31.11 12.75
CA VAL A 441 1.35 -30.06 13.77
C VAL A 441 0.38 -29.00 13.24
N SER A 442 -0.56 -28.59 14.10
CA SER A 442 -1.61 -27.66 13.75
C SER A 442 -1.08 -26.22 13.67
N ALA A 443 -1.03 -25.69 12.44
CA ALA A 443 -0.80 -24.24 12.25
C ALA A 443 -1.96 -23.42 12.85
N GLN A 444 -3.17 -23.98 12.95
CA GLN A 444 -4.33 -23.33 13.57
C GLN A 444 -4.14 -23.11 15.07
N ASP A 445 -3.77 -24.16 15.80
CA ASP A 445 -3.56 -24.07 17.24
C ASP A 445 -2.39 -23.16 17.59
N LEU A 446 -1.31 -23.21 16.79
CA LEU A 446 -0.20 -22.28 16.92
C LEU A 446 -0.61 -20.83 16.65
N LEU A 447 -1.41 -20.61 15.59
CA LEU A 447 -1.91 -19.28 15.21
C LEU A 447 -2.78 -18.65 16.29
N THR A 448 -3.72 -19.40 16.89
CA THR A 448 -4.72 -18.81 17.80
C THR A 448 -4.39 -18.97 19.27
N CYS A 449 -3.72 -20.05 19.66
CA CYS A 449 -3.42 -20.37 21.06
C CYS A 449 -1.95 -20.18 21.44
N GLY A 450 -1.05 -19.99 20.47
CA GLY A 450 0.36 -19.64 20.71
C GLY A 450 0.56 -18.18 21.08
N SER A 451 1.77 -17.82 21.48
CA SER A 451 2.14 -16.44 21.87
C SER A 451 2.92 -15.67 20.80
N ALA A 452 2.98 -16.22 19.59
CA ALA A 452 3.89 -15.76 18.54
C ALA A 452 3.29 -14.71 17.59
N GLY A 453 1.97 -14.62 17.46
CA GLY A 453 1.34 -13.64 16.57
C GLY A 453 -0.11 -13.96 16.23
N GLY A 454 -0.59 -13.35 15.15
CA GLY A 454 -1.92 -13.57 14.57
C GLY A 454 -1.92 -13.47 13.04
N CYS A 455 -3.08 -13.22 12.44
CA CYS A 455 -3.21 -12.95 11.00
C CYS A 455 -2.62 -11.60 10.56
N ASP A 456 -2.32 -10.71 11.49
CA ASP A 456 -1.57 -9.46 11.27
C ASP A 456 -0.05 -9.65 11.31
N GLY A 457 0.40 -10.90 11.47
CA GLY A 457 1.80 -11.31 11.51
C GLY A 457 2.28 -11.76 12.89
N GLY A 458 3.47 -12.34 12.92
CA GLY A 458 4.06 -12.96 14.10
C GLY A 458 5.57 -13.13 14.02
N TYR A 459 6.13 -13.76 15.05
CA TYR A 459 7.56 -13.96 15.25
C TYR A 459 7.90 -15.45 15.19
N PRO A 460 8.63 -15.92 14.17
CA PRO A 460 9.02 -17.32 14.01
C PRO A 460 9.67 -17.94 15.26
N SER A 461 10.63 -17.25 15.88
CA SER A 461 11.28 -17.74 17.09
C SER A 461 10.32 -18.01 18.27
N TYR A 462 9.25 -17.23 18.41
CA TYR A 462 8.21 -17.46 19.42
C TYR A 462 7.27 -18.60 19.06
N ALA A 463 7.16 -18.97 17.78
CA ALA A 463 6.40 -20.15 17.38
C ALA A 463 7.09 -21.42 17.87
N TRP A 464 8.42 -21.52 17.71
CA TRP A 464 9.22 -22.61 18.27
C TRP A 464 9.22 -22.61 19.80
N GLU A 465 9.28 -21.44 20.43
CA GLU A 465 9.12 -21.32 21.89
C GLU A 465 7.76 -21.84 22.37
N SER A 466 6.67 -21.56 21.63
CA SER A 466 5.33 -22.06 21.96
C SER A 466 5.28 -23.60 21.91
N TRP A 467 5.96 -24.22 20.95
CA TRP A 467 6.07 -25.68 20.87
C TRP A 467 6.85 -26.29 22.03
N TYR A 468 7.92 -25.62 22.47
CA TYR A 468 8.73 -26.04 23.61
C TYR A 468 8.00 -25.85 24.96
N GLU A 469 7.42 -24.67 25.22
CA GLU A 469 6.86 -24.32 26.53
C GLU A 469 5.43 -24.82 26.72
N GLN A 470 4.59 -24.76 25.69
CA GLN A 470 3.14 -24.97 25.81
C GLN A 470 2.66 -26.24 25.10
N GLY A 471 3.37 -26.65 24.05
CA GLY A 471 2.99 -27.73 23.14
C GLY A 471 1.82 -27.36 22.22
N ILE A 472 1.83 -27.92 21.01
CA ILE A 472 0.88 -27.60 19.94
C ILE A 472 0.17 -28.89 19.52
N VAL A 473 -1.15 -28.86 19.35
CA VAL A 473 -1.90 -30.06 18.96
C VAL A 473 -1.66 -30.48 17.51
N SER A 474 -2.03 -31.73 17.20
CA SER A 474 -2.07 -32.21 15.82
C SER A 474 -3.11 -31.46 14.99
N GLY A 475 -2.90 -31.33 13.68
CA GLY A 475 -3.84 -30.66 12.79
C GLY A 475 -3.30 -30.45 11.38
N GLY A 476 -4.19 -30.63 10.40
CA GLY A 476 -3.84 -30.59 8.98
C GLY A 476 -4.47 -29.43 8.22
N LEU A 477 -4.74 -29.70 6.95
CA LEU A 477 -5.27 -28.75 5.98
C LEU A 477 -6.70 -28.31 6.32
N TYR A 478 -7.19 -27.29 5.62
CA TYR A 478 -8.55 -26.79 5.77
C TYR A 478 -9.59 -27.90 5.66
N ASN A 479 -10.50 -27.95 6.64
CA ASN A 479 -11.63 -28.87 6.71
C ASN A 479 -11.24 -30.37 6.65
N ARG A 480 -10.08 -30.74 7.20
CA ARG A 480 -9.58 -32.12 7.28
C ARG A 480 -9.51 -32.62 8.72
N THR A 481 -10.67 -32.96 9.28
CA THR A 481 -10.78 -33.51 10.64
C THR A 481 -10.12 -34.88 10.81
N ASP A 482 -9.83 -35.58 9.71
CA ASP A 482 -9.05 -36.82 9.68
C ASP A 482 -7.54 -36.59 9.83
N GLN A 483 -7.07 -35.35 9.82
CA GLN A 483 -5.65 -34.98 9.87
C GLN A 483 -5.19 -34.43 11.23
N GLY A 484 -5.98 -34.63 12.29
CA GLY A 484 -5.59 -34.31 13.66
C GLY A 484 -6.66 -33.55 14.44
N CYS A 485 -6.25 -32.93 15.54
CA CYS A 485 -7.13 -32.22 16.47
C CYS A 485 -7.73 -30.94 15.87
N LYS A 486 -6.90 -30.07 15.27
CA LYS A 486 -7.33 -28.74 14.81
C LYS A 486 -6.93 -28.47 13.36
N SER A 487 -7.90 -28.51 12.46
CA SER A 487 -7.73 -28.16 11.04
C SER A 487 -7.56 -26.65 10.87
N TYR A 488 -6.89 -26.23 9.81
CA TYR A 488 -6.83 -24.80 9.46
C TYR A 488 -8.22 -24.24 9.15
N PHE A 489 -8.52 -23.01 9.61
CA PHE A 489 -9.88 -22.44 9.53
C PHE A 489 -10.24 -21.80 8.19
N LEU A 490 -9.24 -21.40 7.39
CA LEU A 490 -9.47 -20.68 6.13
C LEU A 490 -9.42 -21.61 4.93
N PRO A 491 -10.40 -21.52 4.01
CA PRO A 491 -10.30 -22.18 2.71
C PRO A 491 -9.22 -21.54 1.85
N THR A 492 -8.75 -22.27 0.83
CA THR A 492 -7.90 -21.69 -0.21
C THR A 492 -8.62 -20.58 -0.95
N CYS A 493 -7.87 -19.55 -1.35
CA CYS A 493 -8.42 -18.41 -2.08
C CYS A 493 -8.71 -18.70 -3.55
N ASP A 494 -8.07 -19.73 -4.10
CA ASP A 494 -8.23 -20.15 -5.49
C ASP A 494 -9.60 -20.78 -5.81
N ASP A 495 -10.27 -21.33 -4.80
CA ASP A 495 -11.56 -22.02 -4.92
C ASP A 495 -12.69 -21.25 -4.20
N HIS A 496 -12.44 -19.98 -3.82
CA HIS A 496 -13.39 -19.17 -3.08
C HIS A 496 -14.51 -18.60 -3.99
N PRO A 497 -15.80 -18.67 -3.59
CA PRO A 497 -16.92 -18.19 -4.43
C PRO A 497 -16.96 -16.67 -4.60
N THR A 498 -16.28 -15.91 -3.74
CA THR A 498 -15.97 -14.47 -3.88
C THR A 498 -14.46 -14.27 -3.83
N LYS A 499 -13.90 -13.21 -4.41
CA LYS A 499 -12.44 -13.01 -4.33
C LYS A 499 -12.00 -12.78 -2.87
N CYS A 500 -10.83 -13.31 -2.49
CA CYS A 500 -10.22 -13.19 -1.16
C CYS A 500 -9.71 -11.77 -0.87
N THR A 501 -10.54 -10.74 -1.03
CA THR A 501 -10.09 -9.34 -0.95
C THR A 501 -10.11 -8.76 0.47
N ASP A 502 -10.87 -9.35 1.39
CA ASP A 502 -11.04 -8.78 2.72
C ASP A 502 -10.02 -9.34 3.71
N TYR A 503 -9.48 -8.47 4.56
CA TYR A 503 -8.67 -8.85 5.71
C TYR A 503 -9.44 -9.76 6.67
N VAL A 504 -8.74 -10.70 7.32
CA VAL A 504 -9.32 -11.61 8.29
C VAL A 504 -8.70 -11.40 9.66
N ASP A 505 -9.56 -11.19 10.65
CA ASP A 505 -9.15 -11.17 12.05
C ASP A 505 -8.74 -12.56 12.53
N THR A 506 -7.72 -12.61 13.40
CA THR A 506 -7.31 -13.86 14.05
C THR A 506 -8.47 -14.42 14.86
N PRO A 507 -8.89 -15.69 14.65
CA PRO A 507 -9.92 -16.31 15.47
C PRO A 507 -9.49 -16.45 16.93
N GLU A 508 -10.47 -16.55 17.82
CA GLU A 508 -10.23 -16.85 19.24
C GLU A 508 -9.60 -18.24 19.42
N CYS A 509 -8.81 -18.40 20.49
CA CYS A 509 -8.22 -19.68 20.86
C CYS A 509 -9.29 -20.66 21.36
N GLU A 510 -9.46 -21.78 20.64
CA GLU A 510 -10.36 -22.87 21.02
C GLU A 510 -9.60 -24.13 21.42
N LYS A 511 -9.54 -24.41 22.73
CA LYS A 511 -8.86 -25.60 23.29
C LYS A 511 -9.72 -26.88 23.25
N GLN A 512 -10.24 -27.20 22.08
CA GLN A 512 -11.07 -28.38 21.79
C GLN A 512 -10.75 -28.91 20.40
N CYS A 513 -10.74 -30.23 20.17
CA CYS A 513 -10.54 -30.75 18.82
C CYS A 513 -11.80 -30.58 17.96
N ASP A 514 -11.63 -30.48 16.65
CA ASP A 514 -12.74 -30.42 15.68
C ASP A 514 -13.49 -31.77 15.65
N ASP A 515 -12.76 -32.87 15.74
CA ASP A 515 -13.34 -34.18 16.04
C ASP A 515 -13.47 -34.37 17.56
N SER A 516 -14.72 -34.41 18.02
CA SER A 516 -15.09 -34.70 19.41
C SER A 516 -14.59 -36.04 19.96
N SER A 517 -14.15 -36.97 19.10
CA SER A 517 -13.51 -38.23 19.51
C SER A 517 -12.09 -38.05 20.05
N LEU A 518 -11.44 -36.94 19.71
CA LEU A 518 -10.07 -36.61 20.13
C LEU A 518 -10.07 -35.69 21.35
N THR A 519 -9.12 -35.92 22.26
CA THR A 519 -8.91 -35.06 23.43
C THR A 519 -7.79 -34.06 23.16
N TYR A 520 -8.08 -32.76 23.24
CA TYR A 520 -7.13 -31.69 22.92
C TYR A 520 -5.78 -31.84 23.63
N LYS A 521 -5.77 -32.16 24.93
CA LYS A 521 -4.53 -32.34 25.70
C LYS A 521 -3.69 -33.53 25.22
N ASP A 522 -4.34 -34.62 24.81
CA ASP A 522 -3.67 -35.85 24.37
C ASP A 522 -3.13 -35.72 22.93
N GLN A 523 -3.53 -34.68 22.22
CA GLN A 523 -3.06 -34.40 20.85
C GLN A 523 -1.86 -33.47 20.82
N LYS A 524 -1.40 -32.96 21.97
CA LYS A 524 -0.26 -32.04 22.03
C LYS A 524 1.05 -32.74 21.67
N THR A 525 1.83 -32.05 20.86
CA THR A 525 3.23 -32.35 20.56
C THR A 525 4.11 -31.28 21.18
N TYR A 526 5.33 -31.66 21.56
CA TYR A 526 6.25 -30.78 22.28
C TYR A 526 7.64 -30.78 21.63
N GLY A 527 8.31 -29.63 21.71
CA GLY A 527 9.74 -29.51 21.41
C GLY A 527 10.60 -29.74 22.66
N LEU A 528 11.83 -30.22 22.49
CA LEU A 528 12.84 -30.34 23.53
C LEU A 528 13.49 -28.99 23.87
N GLU A 529 13.69 -28.18 22.83
CA GLU A 529 14.26 -26.84 22.89
C GLU A 529 13.96 -26.11 21.57
N ASN A 530 14.08 -24.77 21.60
CA ASN A 530 14.11 -23.92 20.42
C ASN A 530 15.51 -23.29 20.28
N TYR A 531 16.03 -23.26 19.05
CA TYR A 531 17.33 -22.72 18.74
C TYR A 531 17.39 -22.12 17.34
N GLU A 532 18.40 -21.27 17.13
CA GLU A 532 18.73 -20.68 15.84
C GLU A 532 20.01 -21.29 15.26
N VAL A 533 20.05 -21.37 13.94
CA VAL A 533 21.23 -21.71 13.14
C VAL A 533 21.53 -20.56 12.18
N THR A 534 22.81 -20.29 11.90
CA THR A 534 23.21 -19.17 11.03
C THR A 534 24.41 -19.57 10.17
N GLY A 535 24.35 -19.20 8.89
CA GLY A 535 25.42 -19.40 7.92
C GLY A 535 25.24 -20.65 7.05
N GLU A 536 25.61 -20.54 5.77
CA GLU A 536 25.39 -21.53 4.70
C GLU A 536 25.64 -22.97 5.18
N LYS A 537 26.88 -23.27 5.59
CA LYS A 537 27.26 -24.64 5.99
C LYS A 537 26.51 -25.14 7.22
N GLN A 538 26.31 -24.27 8.21
CA GLN A 538 25.67 -24.65 9.48
C GLN A 538 24.20 -25.02 9.24
N ILE A 539 23.52 -24.27 8.37
CA ILE A 539 22.16 -24.57 7.93
C ILE A 539 22.11 -25.89 7.15
N GLN A 540 23.06 -26.13 6.24
CA GLN A 540 23.15 -27.42 5.52
C GLN A 540 23.31 -28.60 6.49
N LEU A 541 24.22 -28.48 7.45
CA LEU A 541 24.47 -29.52 8.47
C LEU A 541 23.25 -29.74 9.36
N GLU A 542 22.56 -28.69 9.77
CA GLU A 542 21.31 -28.79 10.53
C GLU A 542 20.25 -29.56 9.75
N ILE A 543 20.01 -29.20 8.49
CA ILE A 543 19.01 -29.86 7.65
C ILE A 543 19.39 -31.33 7.43
N MET A 544 20.65 -31.63 7.12
CA MET A 544 21.12 -33.01 6.92
C MET A 544 20.95 -33.91 8.14
N LYS A 545 21.19 -33.37 9.34
CA LYS A 545 21.14 -34.14 10.59
C LYS A 545 19.72 -34.30 11.11
N ASN A 546 18.95 -33.23 11.05
CA ASN A 546 17.74 -33.10 11.84
C ASN A 546 16.48 -32.88 11.01
N GLY A 547 16.60 -32.62 9.70
CA GLY A 547 15.47 -32.35 8.81
C GLY A 547 15.20 -30.87 8.57
N PRO A 548 14.12 -30.55 7.81
CA PRO A 548 13.78 -29.18 7.41
C PRO A 548 13.72 -28.18 8.58
N VAL A 549 14.00 -26.91 8.28
CA VAL A 549 14.06 -25.78 9.22
C VAL A 549 13.13 -24.66 8.76
N GLU A 550 12.77 -23.77 9.69
CA GLU A 550 12.05 -22.55 9.33
C GLU A 550 13.03 -21.40 9.07
N ALA A 551 12.89 -20.74 7.94
CA ALA A 551 13.65 -19.55 7.59
C ALA A 551 12.70 -18.37 7.34
N SER A 552 13.24 -17.16 7.42
CA SER A 552 12.51 -15.94 7.05
C SER A 552 13.25 -15.20 5.94
N MET A 553 12.50 -14.56 5.04
CA MET A 553 13.05 -13.68 4.02
C MET A 553 12.28 -12.38 3.91
N ASP A 554 12.96 -11.34 3.47
CA ASP A 554 12.35 -10.12 2.96
C ASP A 554 11.74 -10.39 1.57
N VAL A 555 10.44 -10.15 1.41
CA VAL A 555 9.73 -10.31 0.14
C VAL A 555 9.69 -8.99 -0.60
N TYR A 556 10.00 -9.06 -1.89
CA TYR A 556 9.92 -7.94 -2.82
C TYR A 556 8.82 -8.20 -3.85
N GLU A 557 8.35 -7.13 -4.50
CA GLU A 557 7.22 -7.17 -5.43
C GLU A 557 7.36 -8.18 -6.59
N ASP A 558 8.57 -8.38 -7.08
CA ASP A 558 8.88 -9.32 -8.16
C ASP A 558 8.73 -10.79 -7.74
N PHE A 559 9.02 -11.14 -6.49
CA PHE A 559 8.88 -12.49 -5.97
C PHE A 559 7.46 -13.06 -6.13
N LEU A 560 6.44 -12.19 -6.08
CA LEU A 560 5.04 -12.59 -6.27
C LEU A 560 4.83 -13.32 -7.62
N ASN A 561 5.66 -13.01 -8.61
CA ASN A 561 5.61 -13.56 -9.96
C ASN A 561 6.58 -14.72 -10.19
N TYR A 562 7.24 -15.26 -9.17
CA TYR A 562 8.16 -16.39 -9.35
C TYR A 562 7.46 -17.61 -9.98
N LYS A 563 8.04 -18.19 -11.02
CA LYS A 563 7.56 -19.46 -11.61
C LYS A 563 8.60 -20.58 -11.63
N SER A 564 9.87 -20.29 -11.86
CA SER A 564 10.94 -21.29 -11.91
C SER A 564 12.33 -20.65 -11.94
N GLY A 565 13.37 -21.45 -11.70
CA GLY A 565 14.77 -21.04 -11.70
C GLY A 565 15.27 -20.67 -10.31
N VAL A 566 16.37 -19.93 -10.20
CA VAL A 566 16.92 -19.51 -8.91
C VAL A 566 16.61 -18.04 -8.68
N TYR A 567 15.66 -17.76 -7.78
CA TYR A 567 15.23 -16.42 -7.44
C TYR A 567 16.39 -15.57 -6.89
N GLN A 568 16.48 -14.36 -7.44
CA GLN A 568 17.34 -13.27 -7.01
C GLN A 568 16.51 -12.00 -7.15
N VAL A 569 16.58 -11.14 -6.14
CA VAL A 569 15.83 -9.89 -6.06
C VAL A 569 16.23 -9.00 -7.22
N TYR A 570 15.24 -8.62 -8.01
CA TYR A 570 15.35 -7.63 -9.08
C TYR A 570 14.60 -6.34 -8.70
N SER A 571 13.45 -6.43 -8.03
CA SER A 571 12.68 -5.26 -7.59
C SER A 571 13.35 -4.53 -6.44
N ALA A 572 13.21 -3.20 -6.42
CA ALA A 572 13.63 -2.37 -5.28
C ALA A 572 12.54 -2.24 -4.21
N ASP A 573 11.31 -2.62 -4.52
CA ASP A 573 10.13 -2.34 -3.69
C ASP A 573 9.85 -3.53 -2.75
N TYR A 574 10.12 -3.31 -1.46
CA TYR A 574 9.97 -4.27 -0.35
C TYR A 574 8.52 -4.32 0.13
N LEU A 575 7.96 -5.52 0.24
CA LEU A 575 6.58 -5.75 0.70
C LEU A 575 6.52 -6.04 2.21
N GLY A 576 7.37 -6.94 2.69
CA GLY A 576 7.25 -7.45 4.06
C GLY A 576 8.19 -8.62 4.33
N GLY A 577 8.15 -9.13 5.56
CA GLY A 577 8.85 -10.36 5.90
C GLY A 577 7.92 -11.56 5.73
N HIS A 578 8.46 -12.69 5.26
CA HIS A 578 7.73 -13.94 5.04
C HIS A 578 8.53 -15.12 5.58
N ALA A 579 7.84 -16.05 6.24
CA ALA A 579 8.45 -17.25 6.83
C ALA A 579 8.10 -18.47 5.99
N ILE A 580 9.06 -19.38 5.86
CA ILE A 580 9.03 -20.48 4.90
C ILE A 580 9.81 -21.68 5.41
N LYS A 581 9.50 -22.85 4.87
CA LYS A 581 10.23 -24.08 5.19
C LYS A 581 11.40 -24.28 4.22
N MET A 582 12.61 -24.42 4.76
CA MET A 582 13.81 -24.79 4.02
C MET A 582 14.09 -26.29 4.17
N LEU A 583 14.14 -27.02 3.05
CA LEU A 583 14.21 -28.49 3.06
C LEU A 583 15.37 -29.09 2.25
N GLY A 584 16.20 -28.25 1.62
CA GLY A 584 17.29 -28.75 0.79
C GLY A 584 18.07 -27.66 0.08
N TRP A 585 18.97 -28.08 -0.81
CA TRP A 585 19.80 -27.20 -1.62
C TRP A 585 20.27 -27.91 -2.90
N GLY A 586 20.85 -27.12 -3.81
CA GLY A 586 21.51 -27.66 -4.98
C GLY A 586 22.28 -26.61 -5.76
N VAL A 587 22.57 -26.94 -7.01
CA VAL A 587 23.16 -26.06 -8.00
C VAL A 587 22.36 -26.21 -9.30
N GLU A 588 21.85 -25.09 -9.83
CA GLU A 588 21.15 -25.06 -11.11
C GLU A 588 21.85 -24.06 -12.03
N ASN A 589 22.28 -24.51 -13.21
CA ASN A 589 23.02 -23.69 -14.18
C ASN A 589 24.24 -22.96 -13.59
N GLY A 590 24.94 -23.59 -12.63
CA GLY A 590 26.09 -23.02 -11.93
C GLY A 590 25.73 -22.07 -10.78
N VAL A 591 24.45 -21.85 -10.49
CA VAL A 591 23.98 -21.01 -9.38
C VAL A 591 23.55 -21.90 -8.22
N LYS A 592 24.16 -21.69 -7.04
CA LYS A 592 23.77 -22.38 -5.80
C LYS A 592 22.39 -21.90 -5.35
N TYR A 593 21.55 -22.82 -4.88
CA TYR A 593 20.24 -22.47 -4.34
C TYR A 593 19.90 -23.20 -3.05
N TRP A 594 18.97 -22.61 -2.27
CA TRP A 594 18.18 -23.27 -1.25
C TRP A 594 16.84 -23.74 -1.85
N LEU A 595 16.41 -24.96 -1.51
CA LEU A 595 15.10 -25.50 -1.88
C LEU A 595 14.10 -25.19 -0.78
N MET A 596 13.04 -24.46 -1.14
CA MET A 596 12.08 -23.88 -0.21
C MET A 596 10.67 -24.37 -0.54
N ALA A 597 9.88 -24.64 0.50
CA ALA A 597 8.43 -24.86 0.39
C ALA A 597 7.71 -23.60 0.89
N ASN A 598 6.84 -23.06 0.05
CA ASN A 598 6.01 -21.90 0.36
C ASN A 598 4.65 -22.33 0.94
N SER A 599 3.96 -21.41 1.57
CA SER A 599 2.65 -21.60 2.21
C SER A 599 1.51 -20.93 1.42
N TRP A 600 1.68 -20.76 0.11
CA TRP A 600 0.71 -20.13 -0.81
C TRP A 600 0.14 -21.14 -1.81
N ASN A 601 -0.07 -22.38 -1.35
CA ASN A 601 -0.59 -23.51 -2.13
C ASN A 601 0.28 -23.99 -3.30
N GLU A 602 -0.16 -25.10 -3.93
CA GLU A 602 0.57 -25.79 -5.00
C GLU A 602 0.45 -25.12 -6.38
N ARG A 603 -0.42 -24.13 -6.58
CA ARG A 603 -0.55 -23.41 -7.87
C ARG A 603 0.51 -22.32 -8.04
N TRP A 604 1.07 -21.84 -6.94
CA TRP A 604 2.14 -20.86 -6.93
C TRP A 604 3.51 -21.49 -7.23
N GLY A 605 4.36 -20.80 -7.99
CA GLY A 605 5.75 -21.22 -8.22
C GLY A 605 5.91 -22.59 -8.89
N GLU A 606 6.86 -23.39 -8.40
CA GLU A 606 7.14 -24.75 -8.86
C GLU A 606 6.34 -25.76 -8.02
N ALA A 607 5.02 -25.80 -8.20
CA ALA A 607 4.13 -26.66 -7.41
C ALA A 607 4.16 -26.36 -5.90
N GLY A 608 4.17 -25.08 -5.52
CA GLY A 608 4.31 -24.60 -4.13
C GLY A 608 5.76 -24.47 -3.65
N TYR A 609 6.73 -24.92 -4.44
CA TYR A 609 8.15 -24.77 -4.15
C TYR A 609 8.78 -23.59 -4.89
N PHE A 610 9.93 -23.17 -4.42
CA PHE A 610 10.83 -22.28 -5.14
C PHE A 610 12.28 -22.50 -4.74
N LYS A 611 13.18 -21.91 -5.52
CA LYS A 611 14.61 -21.90 -5.25
C LYS A 611 15.07 -20.46 -5.11
N ILE A 612 15.91 -20.18 -4.12
CA ILE A 612 16.50 -18.85 -3.88
C ILE A 612 18.01 -18.95 -3.77
N LEU A 613 18.72 -17.91 -4.21
CA LEU A 613 20.18 -17.85 -4.19
C LEU A 613 20.74 -18.18 -2.79
N ARG A 614 21.69 -19.11 -2.75
CA ARG A 614 22.36 -19.60 -1.54
C ARG A 614 23.81 -19.15 -1.48
N GLY A 615 24.27 -18.81 -0.28
CA GLY A 615 25.64 -18.42 0.06
C GLY A 615 25.87 -16.91 0.14
N GLU A 616 24.87 -16.11 -0.23
CA GLU A 616 24.94 -14.64 -0.29
C GLU A 616 23.95 -13.96 0.66
N ASN A 617 23.26 -14.74 1.51
CA ASN A 617 22.18 -14.26 2.37
C ASN A 617 21.12 -13.44 1.60
N GLU A 618 20.78 -13.88 0.40
CA GLU A 618 19.82 -13.23 -0.50
C GLU A 618 18.48 -13.02 0.24
N ALA A 619 17.95 -11.80 0.21
CA ALA A 619 16.75 -11.42 0.94
C ALA A 619 16.77 -11.76 2.45
N GLY A 620 17.94 -11.90 3.06
CA GLY A 620 18.10 -12.23 4.47
C GLY A 620 17.87 -13.70 4.84
N ILE A 621 17.76 -14.60 3.84
CA ILE A 621 17.27 -15.97 4.03
C ILE A 621 18.13 -16.86 4.95
N GLU A 622 19.40 -16.50 5.18
CA GLU A 622 20.35 -17.30 5.96
C GLU A 622 20.53 -16.77 7.39
N TYR A 623 19.74 -15.76 7.77
CA TYR A 623 19.77 -15.14 9.09
C TYR A 623 18.56 -15.56 9.92
N GLY A 624 18.81 -15.99 11.17
CA GLY A 624 17.74 -16.32 12.11
C GLY A 624 16.90 -17.51 11.65
N VAL A 625 17.55 -18.59 11.21
CA VAL A 625 16.88 -19.84 10.84
C VAL A 625 16.53 -20.59 12.11
N ASP A 626 15.24 -20.72 12.39
CA ASP A 626 14.69 -21.30 13.60
C ASP A 626 14.46 -22.81 13.47
N ALA A 627 14.75 -23.54 14.55
CA ALA A 627 14.61 -24.98 14.61
C ALA A 627 14.42 -25.49 16.05
N GLY A 628 14.10 -26.77 16.17
CA GLY A 628 13.90 -27.50 17.41
C GLY A 628 13.86 -29.00 17.16
N LEU A 629 13.94 -29.80 18.22
CA LEU A 629 13.82 -31.26 18.15
C LEU A 629 12.57 -31.73 18.89
N PRO A 630 11.88 -32.80 18.45
CA PRO A 630 10.68 -33.28 19.14
C PRO A 630 11.00 -33.94 20.48
N ASP A 631 10.17 -33.67 21.50
CA ASP A 631 10.22 -34.26 22.84
C ASP A 631 9.26 -35.43 22.96
N PHE A 632 9.67 -36.61 22.50
CA PHE A 632 8.85 -37.83 22.58
C PHE A 632 8.54 -38.31 24.00
N SER A 633 9.16 -37.75 25.05
CA SER A 633 8.82 -38.10 26.42
C SER A 633 7.46 -37.54 26.86
N LYS A 634 6.93 -36.56 26.11
CA LYS A 634 5.63 -35.91 26.34
C LYS A 634 4.59 -36.22 25.26
N PHE A 635 4.86 -37.22 24.41
CA PHE A 635 3.93 -37.67 23.35
C PHE A 635 2.93 -38.71 23.84
#